data_AF-A0A124IDX1-F1
#
_entry.id   AF-A0A124IDX1-F1
#
_cell.length_a   1.000
_cell.length_b   1.000
_cell.length_c   1.000
_cell.angle_alpha   90.00
_cell.angle_beta   90.00
_cell.angle_gamma   90.00
#
_symmetry.space_group_name_H-M   'P 1'
#
loop_
_entity.id
_entity.type
_entity.pdbx_description
1 polymer ?
#
loop_
_entity_poly.entity_id
_entity_poly.type
_entity_poly.pdbx_seq_one_letter_code
_entity_poly.pdbx_strand_id
1 'polypeptide(L)'
;MRSRVSLRYFEELSPGHGKEAPRAAPASDAPRLDLNGDWAFRFSEAGLDETDGFELPGFHDQGWDRLPVPSHWQLHGYGKPAYLNIAYPIPLDPPYVPDENPTGDYRRVFDLPESWAGTPAVVRFEGVESCARVWLNGVELGVTRGSRLAAEFDVTHALRPGSNVLAVRVHQFSSGTYLEDQDTWRLAGIFRDVTLLARPASGIRDVFVHAGYDVASGGGRLRIDVDTDAEATVAIPGLGVSGTPATEEFTFDEIRPWSAEDPHLYDAVICTPGEEVRLRIGFRTVAVTDTGVLTVNGSRVVLRGVNRHEFHPDRGRAITLEDMRHDVESMKRHNINAVRTAHYPPHPAFLDLCDEYGLWVMLECDLETHGFECTQPEPRLGNPSDAPQWHEACLDRAQRTVERDKNHPGVISWSLGNEAGDGRNLEAMAAWIHERDPSRPIHYEGDRLARYVDLYGEMYRTPAVVRRIGQGLLRPGETFYPATGGEGDPADERRNRMPFVYTEFAHAMGNGPGALDEYMRLCEQYPRVQGGFVWEWKDQGLRSTDAQGREFFAYGGDFGEDLHDGNFICDGLVLPDGTPSPGLLEYQKVIEPVAIGPGSTPGHLLVHNRHDLVDLAHLRFTWSLTRDGVQLGDGTLPTPDLGPGERTEIPLPLLRTGTDDVSEGESWLTVRAELAKPTAWAPEGHVVAWGQIPLPSDGEPARATLDASLLAADATGARIALGPARFDRNTGRLLGLGDHEFDGPRLDLWRAPTDNDLAWSQRDAAYWKARGLDRLRHRTVSVQPDEEGLTVVVRSAAAATDCGYLTTYRWETDEHRLRVHVHTEPVGHWPQREDVFGEPMVDADLPPEEYAELLRRDKAPSLARIGLHWELPGEWSRVSWFGAGPGESYPDSRQAARVGLFRASVEELQTPYVRPQDNGNRSDVRWAEVVDDEGAGLRIEGAELFNLAARRWSDRHLAEARHGTDLSAGPAIHLHTDHVVQGVGSGAVGPGVLPRYRLEVRPADFTLVLTALPARQLPTS
;
A
#
# COMPACT_ATOMS: atom_id res chain seq x y z
N MET A 1 -39.23 11.67 34.99
CA MET A 1 -39.41 10.20 35.12
C MET A 1 -39.48 9.61 33.73
N ARG A 2 -38.34 9.18 33.16
CA ARG A 2 -38.33 8.36 31.95
C ARG A 2 -38.37 6.91 32.43
N SER A 3 -39.40 6.15 32.05
CA SER A 3 -39.43 4.71 32.26
C SER A 3 -38.17 4.11 31.64
N ARG A 4 -37.43 3.27 32.37
CA ARG A 4 -36.32 2.49 31.82
C ARG A 4 -36.91 1.56 30.76
N VAL A 5 -36.83 1.96 29.50
CA VAL A 5 -37.02 1.04 28.37
C VAL A 5 -35.85 0.05 28.45
N SER A 6 -36.14 -1.25 28.46
CA SER A 6 -35.08 -2.27 28.38
C SER A 6 -34.40 -2.13 27.03
N LEU A 7 -33.07 -2.05 27.01
CA LEU A 7 -32.31 -2.08 25.75
C LEU A 7 -32.56 -3.41 25.04
N ARG A 8 -32.54 -3.39 23.70
CA ARG A 8 -32.50 -4.62 22.91
C ARG A 8 -31.13 -5.27 23.09
N TYR A 9 -31.04 -6.59 22.99
CA TYR A 9 -29.79 -7.29 23.29
C TYR A 9 -28.62 -6.83 22.41
N PHE A 10 -28.86 -6.39 21.16
CA PHE A 10 -27.85 -5.87 20.24
C PHE A 10 -27.46 -4.40 20.51
N GLU A 11 -28.24 -3.66 21.32
CA GLU A 11 -27.93 -2.31 21.80
C GLU A 11 -27.28 -2.32 23.20
N GLU A 12 -27.12 -3.49 23.83
CA GLU A 12 -26.42 -3.58 25.10
C GLU A 12 -24.94 -3.19 24.96
N LEU A 13 -24.42 -2.46 25.94
CA LEU A 13 -23.01 -2.06 26.00
C LEU A 13 -22.07 -3.19 26.44
N SER A 14 -22.62 -4.31 26.89
CA SER A 14 -21.84 -5.48 27.32
C SER A 14 -21.08 -6.08 26.12
N PRO A 15 -19.93 -6.75 26.34
CA PRO A 15 -19.27 -7.53 25.28
C PRO A 15 -20.12 -8.74 24.80
N GLY A 16 -21.32 -8.94 25.36
CA GLY A 16 -22.17 -10.12 25.18
C GLY A 16 -21.94 -11.18 26.26
N HIS A 17 -22.81 -12.17 26.34
CA HIS A 17 -22.81 -13.21 27.39
C HIS A 17 -22.70 -14.62 26.82
N GLY A 18 -22.42 -15.60 27.69
CA GLY A 18 -22.39 -17.03 27.35
C GLY A 18 -21.11 -17.52 26.68
N LYS A 19 -20.16 -16.62 26.39
CA LYS A 19 -18.85 -16.96 25.83
C LYS A 19 -17.95 -17.60 26.90
N GLU A 20 -17.14 -18.56 26.47
CA GLU A 20 -16.00 -19.07 27.24
C GLU A 20 -14.87 -18.04 27.33
N ALA A 21 -13.92 -18.27 28.23
CA ALA A 21 -12.75 -17.43 28.36
C ALA A 21 -11.92 -17.41 27.06
N PRO A 22 -11.36 -16.25 26.66
CA PRO A 22 -10.51 -16.17 25.48
C PRO A 22 -9.23 -16.99 25.66
N ARG A 23 -8.79 -17.65 24.60
CA ARG A 23 -7.64 -18.55 24.59
C ARG A 23 -6.95 -18.59 23.24
N ALA A 24 -5.74 -19.12 23.21
CA ALA A 24 -5.06 -19.47 21.97
C ALA A 24 -5.77 -20.64 21.28
N ALA A 25 -5.63 -20.75 19.97
CA ALA A 25 -6.20 -21.84 19.18
C ALA A 25 -5.10 -22.64 18.44
N PRO A 26 -4.16 -23.27 19.15
CA PRO A 26 -3.12 -24.07 18.50
C PRO A 26 -3.73 -25.31 17.83
N ALA A 27 -2.98 -25.92 16.90
CA ALA A 27 -3.39 -27.16 16.28
C ALA A 27 -3.50 -28.27 17.34
N SER A 28 -4.64 -28.95 17.39
CA SER A 28 -4.95 -30.01 18.37
C SER A 28 -5.45 -31.26 17.66
N ASP A 29 -5.16 -32.44 18.23
CA ASP A 29 -5.75 -33.71 17.81
C ASP A 29 -7.15 -33.93 18.38
N ALA A 30 -7.62 -33.05 19.27
CA ALA A 30 -8.98 -33.07 19.78
C ALA A 30 -9.94 -33.09 18.59
N PRO A 31 -10.95 -33.98 18.61
CA PRO A 31 -11.87 -34.08 17.49
C PRO A 31 -12.51 -32.72 17.15
N ARG A 32 -12.55 -32.40 15.85
CA ARG A 32 -13.21 -31.21 15.30
C ARG A 32 -14.21 -31.58 14.22
N LEU A 33 -15.29 -30.82 14.11
CA LEU A 33 -16.25 -30.88 13.02
C LEU A 33 -16.36 -29.49 12.39
N ASP A 34 -15.99 -29.41 11.12
CA ASP A 34 -16.15 -28.19 10.30
C ASP A 34 -17.64 -27.99 10.00
N LEU A 35 -18.17 -26.82 10.37
CA LEU A 35 -19.56 -26.45 10.14
C LEU A 35 -19.73 -25.52 8.94
N ASN A 36 -18.65 -25.13 8.26
CA ASN A 36 -18.69 -24.36 7.02
C ASN A 36 -19.49 -25.08 5.92
N GLY A 37 -19.82 -24.32 4.87
CA GLY A 37 -20.61 -24.75 3.72
C GLY A 37 -21.93 -23.99 3.60
N ASP A 38 -22.90 -24.56 2.90
CA ASP A 38 -24.18 -23.88 2.66
C ASP A 38 -25.14 -24.02 3.85
N TRP A 39 -25.50 -22.88 4.43
CA TRP A 39 -26.46 -22.78 5.52
C TRP A 39 -27.82 -22.33 4.97
N ALA A 40 -28.92 -22.76 5.61
CA ALA A 40 -30.22 -22.16 5.31
C ALA A 40 -30.21 -20.73 5.83
N PHE A 41 -30.65 -19.79 5.01
CA PHE A 41 -30.50 -18.36 5.26
C PHE A 41 -31.79 -17.59 4.94
N ARG A 42 -32.19 -16.70 5.86
CA ARG A 42 -33.24 -15.72 5.62
C ARG A 42 -32.71 -14.32 5.91
N PHE A 43 -32.93 -13.43 4.97
CA PHE A 43 -32.61 -12.00 5.11
C PHE A 43 -33.87 -11.21 5.48
N SER A 44 -33.70 -10.26 6.40
CA SER A 44 -34.69 -9.21 6.71
C SER A 44 -34.04 -7.83 6.59
N GLU A 45 -34.75 -6.88 6.00
CA GLU A 45 -34.32 -5.47 5.92
C GLU A 45 -34.47 -4.73 7.26
N ALA A 46 -35.37 -5.19 8.13
CA ALA A 46 -35.66 -4.56 9.42
C ALA A 46 -35.21 -5.45 10.59
N GLY A 47 -34.60 -4.82 11.60
CA GLY A 47 -34.05 -5.53 12.77
C GLY A 47 -35.11 -6.11 13.71
N LEU A 48 -36.38 -5.71 13.54
CA LEU A 48 -37.53 -6.14 14.34
C LEU A 48 -38.43 -7.17 13.66
N ASP A 49 -38.16 -7.54 12.40
CA ASP A 49 -38.89 -8.61 11.71
C ASP A 49 -38.26 -9.97 12.05
N GLU A 50 -38.49 -10.37 13.30
CA GLU A 50 -37.99 -11.60 13.88
C GLU A 50 -38.90 -12.78 13.50
N THR A 51 -38.33 -13.84 12.91
CA THR A 51 -39.07 -15.12 12.78
C THR A 51 -38.97 -15.90 14.06
N ASP A 52 -40.06 -15.91 14.82
CA ASP A 52 -40.16 -16.69 16.04
C ASP A 52 -39.99 -18.20 15.79
N GLY A 53 -39.16 -18.86 16.59
CA GLY A 53 -39.04 -20.32 16.62
C GLY A 53 -38.09 -20.93 15.59
N PHE A 54 -37.36 -20.12 14.80
CA PHE A 54 -36.37 -20.64 13.84
C PHE A 54 -35.19 -21.35 14.53
N GLU A 55 -34.95 -21.11 15.81
CA GLU A 55 -33.96 -21.80 16.62
C GLU A 55 -34.36 -23.24 16.98
N LEU A 56 -35.65 -23.59 16.83
CA LEU A 56 -36.17 -24.89 17.22
C LEU A 56 -35.85 -25.97 16.17
N PRO A 57 -35.48 -27.20 16.58
CA PRO A 57 -35.23 -28.31 15.66
C PRO A 57 -36.40 -28.66 14.74
N GLY A 58 -37.64 -28.44 15.22
CA GLY A 58 -38.86 -28.75 14.46
C GLY A 58 -39.29 -27.69 13.46
N PHE A 59 -38.59 -26.55 13.36
CA PHE A 59 -38.95 -25.50 12.42
C PHE A 59 -38.57 -25.88 10.98
N HIS A 60 -39.45 -25.54 10.03
CA HIS A 60 -39.32 -25.89 8.62
C HIS A 60 -38.72 -24.72 7.83
N ASP A 61 -37.45 -24.85 7.44
CA ASP A 61 -36.66 -23.86 6.69
C ASP A 61 -36.59 -24.14 5.18
N GLN A 62 -37.43 -25.04 4.65
CA GLN A 62 -37.38 -25.44 3.23
C GLN A 62 -37.64 -24.30 2.23
N GLY A 63 -38.26 -23.20 2.68
CA GLY A 63 -38.48 -22.00 1.87
C GLY A 63 -37.38 -20.95 2.01
N TRP A 64 -36.34 -21.21 2.79
CA TRP A 64 -35.21 -20.31 2.96
C TRP A 64 -34.19 -20.53 1.84
N ASP A 65 -33.45 -19.46 1.53
CA ASP A 65 -32.34 -19.53 0.61
C ASP A 65 -31.15 -20.28 1.21
N ARG A 66 -30.10 -20.46 0.41
CA ARG A 66 -28.84 -21.07 0.85
C ARG A 66 -27.73 -20.04 0.69
N LEU A 67 -26.97 -19.82 1.76
CA LEU A 67 -25.84 -18.90 1.78
C LEU A 67 -24.58 -19.66 2.23
N PRO A 68 -23.44 -19.53 1.53
CA PRO A 68 -22.19 -20.12 1.98
C PRO A 68 -21.73 -19.45 3.28
N VAL A 69 -21.19 -20.24 4.19
CA VAL A 69 -20.50 -19.78 5.39
C VAL A 69 -19.10 -20.37 5.35
N PRO A 70 -18.02 -19.56 5.41
CA PRO A 70 -18.03 -18.10 5.60
C PRO A 70 -18.43 -17.27 4.37
N SER A 71 -19.14 -16.15 4.57
CA SER A 71 -19.37 -15.11 3.56
C SER A 71 -19.91 -13.79 4.13
N HIS A 72 -19.94 -12.75 3.29
CA HIS A 72 -20.75 -11.54 3.52
C HIS A 72 -21.98 -11.57 2.63
N TRP A 73 -23.18 -11.42 3.22
CA TRP A 73 -24.42 -11.59 2.48
C TRP A 73 -24.62 -10.53 1.38
N GLN A 74 -24.00 -9.35 1.53
CA GLN A 74 -23.98 -8.26 0.55
C GLN A 74 -23.40 -8.70 -0.80
N LEU A 75 -22.45 -9.64 -0.79
CA LEU A 75 -21.81 -10.16 -2.00
C LEU A 75 -22.57 -11.36 -2.61
N HIS A 76 -23.69 -11.73 -2.01
CA HIS A 76 -24.59 -12.79 -2.46
C HIS A 76 -26.00 -12.29 -2.79
N GLY A 77 -26.17 -10.97 -2.95
CA GLY A 77 -27.40 -10.35 -3.42
C GLY A 77 -28.36 -9.88 -2.32
N TYR A 78 -27.97 -9.91 -1.05
CA TYR A 78 -28.81 -9.44 0.07
C TYR A 78 -28.30 -8.08 0.57
N GLY A 79 -29.15 -7.06 0.66
CA GLY A 79 -28.68 -5.72 1.00
C GLY A 79 -27.63 -5.19 0.01
N LYS A 80 -26.75 -4.31 0.48
CA LYS A 80 -25.74 -3.64 -0.36
C LYS A 80 -24.44 -3.42 0.42
N PRO A 81 -23.26 -3.55 -0.21
CA PRO A 81 -22.02 -2.99 0.33
C PRO A 81 -22.17 -1.49 0.57
N ALA A 82 -21.50 -0.97 1.60
CA ALA A 82 -21.41 0.46 1.83
C ALA A 82 -19.99 0.84 2.24
N TYR A 83 -19.41 1.83 1.56
CA TYR A 83 -18.09 2.35 1.90
C TYR A 83 -18.16 3.74 2.50
N LEU A 84 -17.63 3.88 3.71
CA LEU A 84 -17.38 5.13 4.42
C LEU A 84 -15.99 5.06 5.06
N ASN A 85 -15.27 6.17 4.99
CA ASN A 85 -13.99 6.35 5.65
C ASN A 85 -14.23 6.70 7.14
N ILE A 86 -14.62 7.95 7.42
CA ILE A 86 -14.75 8.47 8.79
C ILE A 86 -16.19 8.45 9.29
N ALA A 87 -17.17 8.65 8.41
CA ALA A 87 -18.55 8.83 8.85
C ALA A 87 -19.25 7.49 9.12
N TYR A 88 -20.06 7.43 10.17
CA TYR A 88 -20.90 6.25 10.41
C TYR A 88 -22.04 6.14 9.38
N PRO A 89 -22.39 4.92 8.93
CA PRO A 89 -23.58 4.66 8.09
C PRO A 89 -24.89 4.78 8.87
N ILE A 90 -24.83 5.04 10.17
CA ILE A 90 -25.96 5.15 11.09
C ILE A 90 -25.86 6.47 11.88
N PRO A 91 -26.97 6.98 12.45
CA PRO A 91 -26.92 8.13 13.34
C PRO A 91 -25.95 7.90 14.52
N LEU A 92 -25.18 8.93 14.86
CA LEU A 92 -24.25 8.89 15.99
C LEU A 92 -24.99 9.12 17.32
N ASP A 93 -25.68 8.08 17.81
CA ASP A 93 -26.49 8.09 19.04
C ASP A 93 -26.25 6.80 19.88
N PRO A 94 -25.02 6.55 20.35
CA PRO A 94 -24.69 5.31 21.05
C PRO A 94 -25.52 5.13 22.34
N PRO A 95 -26.02 3.91 22.63
CA PRO A 95 -25.76 2.65 21.93
C PRO A 95 -26.85 2.25 20.91
N TYR A 96 -27.72 3.18 20.52
CA TYR A 96 -28.91 2.88 19.72
C TYR A 96 -28.56 2.67 18.25
N VAL A 97 -29.33 1.84 17.55
CA VAL A 97 -29.16 1.61 16.10
C VAL A 97 -30.49 1.82 15.37
N PRO A 98 -30.48 2.07 14.04
CA PRO A 98 -31.71 2.24 13.27
C PRO A 98 -32.64 1.02 13.32
N ASP A 99 -33.93 1.22 13.07
CA ASP A 99 -34.88 0.11 12.89
C ASP A 99 -34.64 -0.59 11.53
N GLU A 100 -34.17 0.14 10.51
CA GLU A 100 -33.62 -0.36 9.25
C GLU A 100 -32.24 -1.01 9.47
N ASN A 101 -32.24 -2.14 10.19
CA ASN A 101 -31.06 -2.90 10.54
C ASN A 101 -31.10 -4.29 9.86
N PRO A 102 -30.40 -4.45 8.72
CA PRO A 102 -30.34 -5.72 8.02
C PRO A 102 -29.94 -6.87 8.95
N THR A 103 -30.76 -7.92 8.94
CA THR A 103 -30.65 -9.04 9.87
C THR A 103 -30.69 -10.35 9.11
N GLY A 104 -29.66 -11.18 9.30
CA GLY A 104 -29.53 -12.51 8.72
C GLY A 104 -29.82 -13.60 9.75
N ASP A 105 -30.82 -14.43 9.49
CA ASP A 105 -31.08 -15.66 10.25
C ASP A 105 -30.47 -16.85 9.50
N TYR A 106 -29.62 -17.59 10.20
CA TYR A 106 -28.85 -18.72 9.70
C TYR A 106 -29.26 -20.00 10.43
N ARG A 107 -29.37 -21.11 9.69
CA ARG A 107 -29.61 -22.45 10.24
C ARG A 107 -28.72 -23.50 9.59
N ARG A 108 -28.05 -24.28 10.43
CA ARG A 108 -27.21 -25.42 10.04
C ARG A 108 -27.63 -26.68 10.77
N VAL A 109 -28.10 -27.66 10.00
CA VAL A 109 -28.27 -29.03 10.47
C VAL A 109 -26.94 -29.77 10.32
N PHE A 110 -26.48 -30.45 11.36
CA PHE A 110 -25.29 -31.30 11.32
C PHE A 110 -25.49 -32.53 12.19
N ASP A 111 -24.79 -33.61 11.86
CA ASP A 111 -24.83 -34.85 12.65
C ASP A 111 -23.60 -34.93 13.55
N LEU A 112 -23.81 -35.17 14.84
CA LEU A 112 -22.76 -35.42 15.80
C LEU A 112 -22.23 -36.86 15.61
N PRO A 113 -20.91 -37.05 15.37
CA PRO A 113 -20.33 -38.38 15.29
C PRO A 113 -20.59 -39.19 16.57
N GLU A 114 -20.91 -40.48 16.43
CA GLU A 114 -21.19 -41.35 17.59
C GLU A 114 -20.01 -41.40 18.59
N SER A 115 -18.77 -41.23 18.11
CA SER A 115 -17.56 -41.18 18.94
C SER A 115 -17.49 -39.97 19.89
N TRP A 116 -18.36 -38.97 19.72
CA TRP A 116 -18.43 -37.77 20.57
C TRP A 116 -19.55 -37.84 21.61
N ALA A 117 -20.30 -38.94 21.68
CA ALA A 117 -21.43 -39.06 22.59
C ALA A 117 -20.98 -38.87 24.05
N GLY A 118 -21.45 -37.79 24.69
CA GLY A 118 -21.11 -37.44 26.06
C GLY A 118 -19.76 -36.72 26.23
N THR A 119 -19.05 -36.43 25.15
CA THR A 119 -17.83 -35.60 25.17
C THR A 119 -18.22 -34.12 25.22
N PRO A 120 -17.70 -33.34 26.19
CA PRO A 120 -17.90 -31.89 26.20
C PRO A 120 -17.42 -31.24 24.91
N ALA A 121 -18.06 -30.16 24.50
CA ALA A 121 -17.70 -29.48 23.26
C ALA A 121 -18.03 -27.99 23.32
N VAL A 122 -17.33 -27.21 22.51
CA VAL A 122 -17.63 -25.79 22.26
C VAL A 122 -17.90 -25.60 20.77
N VAL A 123 -18.79 -24.67 20.43
CA VAL A 123 -18.84 -24.13 19.07
C VAL A 123 -18.00 -22.86 19.02
N ARG A 124 -17.11 -22.77 18.04
CA ARG A 124 -16.19 -21.66 17.83
C ARG A 124 -16.58 -20.91 16.55
N PHE A 125 -16.71 -19.60 16.67
CA PHE A 125 -16.83 -18.66 15.56
C PHE A 125 -15.54 -17.85 15.47
N GLU A 126 -14.87 -17.85 14.32
CA GLU A 126 -13.64 -17.06 14.12
C GLU A 126 -13.90 -15.58 13.80
N GLY A 127 -15.12 -15.22 13.37
CA GLY A 127 -15.52 -13.85 13.06
C GLY A 127 -16.95 -13.73 12.54
N VAL A 128 -17.71 -12.80 13.11
CA VAL A 128 -19.12 -12.52 12.73
C VAL A 128 -19.38 -11.02 12.84
N GLU A 129 -19.78 -10.38 11.73
CA GLU A 129 -20.01 -8.93 11.68
C GLU A 129 -21.52 -8.59 11.74
N SER A 130 -22.05 -7.83 12.72
CA SER A 130 -21.35 -7.26 13.90
C SER A 130 -21.83 -7.77 15.26
N CYS A 131 -23.04 -8.33 15.35
CA CYS A 131 -23.57 -8.91 16.59
C CYS A 131 -24.32 -10.20 16.28
N ALA A 132 -23.96 -11.29 16.95
CA ALA A 132 -24.55 -12.59 16.74
C ALA A 132 -25.18 -13.14 18.03
N ARG A 133 -26.42 -13.64 17.92
CA ARG A 133 -27.07 -14.45 18.95
C ARG A 133 -27.13 -15.90 18.48
N VAL A 134 -26.77 -16.83 19.35
CA VAL A 134 -26.48 -18.22 18.98
C VAL A 134 -27.33 -19.19 19.78
N TRP A 135 -27.92 -20.18 19.10
CA TRP A 135 -28.68 -21.25 19.71
C TRP A 135 -28.26 -22.62 19.18
N LEU A 136 -28.29 -23.62 20.04
CA LEU A 136 -28.19 -25.02 19.65
C LEU A 136 -29.45 -25.78 20.11
N ASN A 137 -30.13 -26.41 19.16
CA ASN A 137 -31.33 -27.21 19.42
C ASN A 137 -32.43 -26.46 20.22
N GLY A 138 -32.58 -25.16 19.96
CA GLY A 138 -33.51 -24.26 20.65
C GLY A 138 -33.03 -23.72 21.99
N VAL A 139 -31.84 -24.09 22.45
CA VAL A 139 -31.23 -23.56 23.68
C VAL A 139 -30.31 -22.40 23.31
N GLU A 140 -30.54 -21.23 23.90
CA GLU A 140 -29.64 -20.08 23.71
C GLU A 140 -28.30 -20.37 24.37
N LEU A 141 -27.22 -20.21 23.60
CA LEU A 141 -25.85 -20.30 24.08
C LEU A 141 -25.35 -18.94 24.55
N GLY A 142 -25.65 -17.87 23.79
CA GLY A 142 -25.28 -16.52 24.16
C GLY A 142 -25.26 -15.52 23.01
N VAL A 143 -24.57 -14.40 23.26
CA VAL A 143 -24.41 -13.27 22.34
C VAL A 143 -22.94 -12.87 22.24
N THR A 144 -22.47 -12.55 21.03
CA THR A 144 -21.12 -12.04 20.77
C THR A 144 -21.13 -10.73 19.98
N ARG A 145 -20.08 -9.94 20.21
CA ARG A 145 -19.67 -8.70 19.52
C ARG A 145 -18.15 -8.73 19.33
N GLY A 146 -17.58 -7.79 18.58
CA GLY A 146 -16.16 -7.81 18.22
C GLY A 146 -15.98 -8.63 16.97
N SER A 147 -16.27 -8.00 15.84
CA SER A 147 -16.54 -8.69 14.57
C SER A 147 -15.40 -9.58 14.11
N ARG A 148 -14.16 -9.14 14.34
CA ARG A 148 -12.95 -9.85 13.90
C ARG A 148 -12.32 -10.70 15.01
N LEU A 149 -13.02 -10.88 16.12
CA LEU A 149 -12.54 -11.60 17.29
C LEU A 149 -13.27 -12.94 17.45
N ALA A 150 -12.52 -13.99 17.79
CA ALA A 150 -13.11 -15.30 18.00
C ALA A 150 -14.04 -15.34 19.22
N ALA A 151 -15.05 -16.20 19.18
CA ALA A 151 -15.95 -16.49 20.30
C ALA A 151 -16.23 -17.99 20.38
N GLU A 152 -16.10 -18.56 21.58
CA GLU A 152 -16.43 -19.96 21.88
C GLU A 152 -17.62 -20.01 22.84
N PHE A 153 -18.55 -20.93 22.61
CA PHE A 153 -19.70 -21.17 23.49
C PHE A 153 -19.76 -22.65 23.88
N ASP A 154 -19.89 -22.97 25.16
CA ASP A 154 -20.11 -24.33 25.63
C ASP A 154 -21.48 -24.86 25.14
N VAL A 155 -21.42 -25.92 24.35
CA VAL A 155 -22.61 -26.60 23.80
C VAL A 155 -22.96 -27.88 24.51
N THR A 156 -22.16 -28.31 25.48
CA THR A 156 -22.21 -29.65 26.09
C THR A 156 -23.61 -30.01 26.59
N HIS A 157 -24.31 -29.05 27.20
CA HIS A 157 -25.65 -29.27 27.77
C HIS A 157 -26.78 -29.28 26.72
N ALA A 158 -26.55 -28.73 25.52
CA ALA A 158 -27.53 -28.61 24.45
C ALA A 158 -27.31 -29.62 23.30
N LEU A 159 -26.10 -30.15 23.19
CA LEU A 159 -25.67 -31.11 22.17
C LEU A 159 -26.33 -32.49 22.38
N ARG A 160 -26.71 -33.15 21.28
CA ARG A 160 -27.41 -34.45 21.31
C ARG A 160 -26.78 -35.44 20.32
N PRO A 161 -26.83 -36.77 20.57
CA PRO A 161 -26.44 -37.76 19.57
C PRO A 161 -27.26 -37.64 18.28
N GLY A 162 -26.62 -37.83 17.13
CA GLY A 162 -27.26 -37.70 15.83
C GLY A 162 -27.45 -36.24 15.42
N SER A 163 -28.63 -35.90 14.90
CA SER A 163 -28.89 -34.61 14.26
C SER A 163 -29.04 -33.46 15.26
N ASN A 164 -28.35 -32.36 14.99
CA ASN A 164 -28.38 -31.11 15.75
C ASN A 164 -28.65 -29.93 14.83
N VAL A 165 -29.26 -28.86 15.37
CA VAL A 165 -29.54 -27.62 14.66
C VAL A 165 -28.85 -26.46 15.35
N LEU A 166 -27.84 -25.89 14.70
CA LEU A 166 -27.24 -24.61 15.07
C LEU A 166 -28.00 -23.48 14.37
N ALA A 167 -28.51 -22.54 15.14
CA ALA A 167 -29.19 -21.36 14.63
C ALA A 167 -28.45 -20.10 15.09
N VAL A 168 -28.29 -19.13 14.20
CA VAL A 168 -27.58 -17.88 14.48
C VAL A 168 -28.37 -16.73 13.88
N ARG A 169 -28.61 -15.68 14.67
CA ARG A 169 -29.13 -14.40 14.17
C ARG A 169 -27.99 -13.40 14.18
N VAL A 170 -27.76 -12.74 13.05
CA VAL A 170 -26.72 -11.73 12.88
C VAL A 170 -27.35 -10.39 12.52
N HIS A 171 -27.03 -9.35 13.27
CA HIS A 171 -27.40 -7.97 12.95
C HIS A 171 -26.21 -7.23 12.34
N GLN A 172 -26.46 -6.47 11.27
CA GLN A 172 -25.45 -5.62 10.63
C GLN A 172 -25.01 -4.47 11.55
N PHE A 173 -25.97 -3.85 12.24
CA PHE A 173 -25.70 -2.77 13.19
C PHE A 173 -25.96 -3.23 14.62
N SER A 174 -25.08 -2.82 15.53
CA SER A 174 -25.21 -3.05 16.97
C SER A 174 -24.47 -1.96 17.73
N SER A 175 -24.49 -2.02 19.07
CA SER A 175 -23.57 -1.21 19.88
C SER A 175 -22.10 -1.43 19.51
N GLY A 176 -21.74 -2.62 19.00
CA GLY A 176 -20.38 -2.90 18.51
C GLY A 176 -19.97 -2.08 17.28
N THR A 177 -20.92 -1.61 16.48
CA THR A 177 -20.66 -0.78 15.29
C THR A 177 -19.92 0.50 15.65
N TYR A 178 -20.22 1.11 16.81
CA TYR A 178 -19.55 2.32 17.31
C TYR A 178 -18.09 2.11 17.75
N LEU A 179 -17.61 0.86 17.74
CA LEU A 179 -16.23 0.48 18.05
C LEU A 179 -15.50 -0.06 16.81
N GLU A 180 -16.16 -0.06 15.65
CA GLU A 180 -15.72 -0.75 14.43
C GLU A 180 -15.91 0.14 13.20
N ASP A 181 -15.41 1.37 13.29
CA ASP A 181 -15.55 2.40 12.26
C ASP A 181 -14.34 2.50 11.31
N GLN A 182 -13.64 1.39 11.08
CA GLN A 182 -12.46 1.33 10.21
C GLN A 182 -12.73 1.87 8.80
N ASP A 183 -11.71 2.44 8.13
CA ASP A 183 -11.76 2.82 6.71
C ASP A 183 -11.80 1.55 5.81
N THR A 184 -12.98 0.97 5.62
CA THR A 184 -13.20 -0.26 4.83
C THR A 184 -14.70 -0.45 4.54
N TRP A 185 -15.05 -1.42 3.69
CA TRP A 185 -16.45 -1.79 3.43
C TRP A 185 -17.18 -2.23 4.70
N ARG A 186 -18.40 -1.74 4.90
CA ARG A 186 -19.36 -2.28 5.87
C ARG A 186 -19.99 -3.54 5.26
N LEU A 187 -19.61 -4.72 5.73
CA LEU A 187 -20.02 -6.02 5.16
C LEU A 187 -20.34 -7.01 6.29
N ALA A 188 -21.63 -7.34 6.43
CA ALA A 188 -22.11 -8.15 7.53
C ALA A 188 -22.22 -9.64 7.16
N GLY A 189 -22.18 -10.50 8.17
CA GLY A 189 -22.29 -11.95 8.00
C GLY A 189 -21.33 -12.75 8.87
N ILE A 190 -21.47 -14.07 8.81
CA ILE A 190 -20.52 -15.02 9.38
C ILE A 190 -19.39 -15.17 8.35
N PHE A 191 -18.35 -14.35 8.45
CA PHE A 191 -17.33 -14.19 7.41
C PHE A 191 -16.02 -14.95 7.68
N ARG A 192 -15.91 -15.65 8.81
CA ARG A 192 -14.85 -16.64 9.07
C ARG A 192 -15.44 -17.96 9.57
N ASP A 193 -14.56 -18.95 9.75
CA ASP A 193 -14.91 -20.32 10.05
C ASP A 193 -15.84 -20.48 11.26
N VAL A 194 -16.72 -21.48 11.16
CA VAL A 194 -17.51 -22.02 12.28
C VAL A 194 -17.11 -23.47 12.48
N THR A 195 -16.63 -23.81 13.68
CA THR A 195 -16.16 -25.16 13.98
C THR A 195 -16.72 -25.64 15.32
N LEU A 196 -17.16 -26.90 15.38
CA LEU A 196 -17.44 -27.58 16.64
C LEU A 196 -16.17 -28.29 17.10
N LEU A 197 -15.73 -28.01 18.33
CA LEU A 197 -14.50 -28.54 18.91
C LEU A 197 -14.83 -29.40 20.14
N ALA A 198 -14.42 -30.66 20.11
CA ALA A 198 -14.47 -31.51 21.30
C ALA A 198 -13.50 -30.98 22.37
N ARG A 199 -13.90 -31.10 23.63
CA ARG A 199 -13.12 -30.74 24.82
C ARG A 199 -12.96 -32.02 25.67
N PRO A 200 -11.95 -32.85 25.37
CA PRO A 200 -11.75 -34.13 26.05
C PRO A 200 -11.52 -33.93 27.55
N ALA A 201 -11.90 -34.92 28.35
CA ALA A 201 -11.46 -34.98 29.75
C ALA A 201 -9.92 -35.02 29.79
N SER A 202 -9.31 -34.30 30.73
CA SER A 202 -7.85 -34.13 30.80
C SER A 202 -7.23 -33.42 29.58
N GLY A 203 -8.03 -32.74 28.74
CA GLY A 203 -7.52 -31.93 27.64
C GLY A 203 -6.82 -30.65 28.08
N ILE A 204 -6.30 -29.91 27.12
CA ILE A 204 -5.60 -28.63 27.26
C ILE A 204 -6.59 -27.50 26.96
N ARG A 205 -6.78 -26.60 27.92
CA ARG A 205 -7.62 -25.40 27.79
C ARG A 205 -6.92 -24.29 27.04
N ASP A 206 -5.71 -23.92 27.46
CA ASP A 206 -4.92 -22.87 26.82
C ASP A 206 -3.43 -23.16 26.98
N VAL A 207 -2.63 -22.53 26.12
CA VAL A 207 -1.16 -22.59 26.17
C VAL A 207 -0.57 -21.20 25.96
N PHE A 208 0.45 -20.85 26.73
CA PHE A 208 1.26 -19.66 26.51
C PHE A 208 2.76 -20.00 26.45
N VAL A 209 3.36 -19.77 25.28
CA VAL A 209 4.78 -19.97 25.00
C VAL A 209 5.58 -18.69 25.25
N HIS A 210 6.62 -18.80 26.07
CA HIS A 210 7.61 -17.76 26.33
C HIS A 210 8.98 -18.24 25.84
N ALA A 211 9.40 -17.83 24.64
CA ALA A 211 10.62 -18.31 23.98
C ALA A 211 11.62 -17.16 23.72
N GLY A 212 12.48 -16.89 24.70
CA GLY A 212 13.46 -15.80 24.65
C GLY A 212 14.82 -16.23 24.08
N TYR A 213 15.45 -15.35 23.32
CA TYR A 213 16.83 -15.47 22.84
C TYR A 213 17.77 -14.58 23.66
N ASP A 214 18.89 -15.12 24.12
CA ASP A 214 19.95 -14.38 24.79
C ASP A 214 21.13 -14.15 23.84
N VAL A 215 21.26 -12.89 23.40
CA VAL A 215 22.29 -12.44 22.45
C VAL A 215 23.69 -12.59 23.03
N ALA A 216 23.87 -12.47 24.36
CA ALA A 216 25.18 -12.51 24.98
C ALA A 216 25.78 -13.93 25.00
N SER A 217 24.92 -14.94 25.14
CA SER A 217 25.33 -16.35 25.18
C SER A 217 25.11 -17.08 23.86
N GLY A 218 24.20 -16.60 23.01
CA GLY A 218 23.66 -17.35 21.88
C GLY A 218 22.60 -18.39 22.29
N GLY A 219 22.25 -18.44 23.58
CA GLY A 219 21.35 -19.42 24.16
C GLY A 219 19.87 -19.06 24.09
N GLY A 220 19.02 -20.04 24.38
CA GLY A 220 17.56 -19.89 24.41
C GLY A 220 16.98 -20.20 25.80
N ARG A 221 15.92 -19.49 26.19
CA ARG A 221 15.11 -19.81 27.37
C ARG A 221 13.66 -20.03 26.96
N LEU A 222 13.08 -21.14 27.40
CA LEU A 222 11.72 -21.52 27.08
C LEU A 222 10.93 -21.84 28.36
N ARG A 223 9.78 -21.21 28.51
CA ARG A 223 8.74 -21.57 29.49
C ARG A 223 7.42 -21.74 28.75
N ILE A 224 6.66 -22.78 29.09
CA ILE A 224 5.33 -23.01 28.52
C ILE A 224 4.32 -23.09 29.68
N ASP A 225 3.39 -22.15 29.72
CA ASP A 225 2.26 -22.22 30.64
C ASP A 225 1.16 -23.07 29.99
N VAL A 226 0.70 -24.12 30.66
CA VAL A 226 -0.34 -25.02 30.15
C VAL A 226 -1.51 -25.04 31.13
N ASP A 227 -2.69 -24.61 30.68
CA ASP A 227 -3.93 -24.75 31.46
C ASP A 227 -4.55 -26.12 31.18
N THR A 228 -4.46 -27.03 32.14
CA THR A 228 -5.05 -28.37 32.11
C THR A 228 -5.24 -28.91 33.53
N ASP A 229 -6.14 -29.89 33.69
CA ASP A 229 -6.35 -30.62 34.96
C ASP A 229 -5.50 -31.90 35.04
N ALA A 230 -4.64 -32.16 34.05
CA ALA A 230 -3.81 -33.36 33.97
C ALA A 230 -2.31 -33.03 33.89
N GLU A 231 -1.46 -34.04 34.09
CA GLU A 231 -0.04 -33.89 33.82
C GLU A 231 0.17 -33.72 32.30
N ALA A 232 0.79 -32.61 31.91
CA ALA A 232 1.18 -32.31 30.55
C ALA A 232 2.68 -32.54 30.36
N THR A 233 3.05 -33.18 29.26
CA THR A 233 4.45 -33.37 28.84
C THR A 233 4.71 -32.67 27.53
N VAL A 234 5.95 -32.21 27.30
CA VAL A 234 6.37 -31.56 26.07
C VAL A 234 7.49 -32.35 25.39
N ALA A 235 7.45 -32.42 24.07
CA ALA A 235 8.52 -32.89 23.22
C ALA A 235 8.90 -31.80 22.21
N ILE A 236 10.19 -31.54 22.07
CA ILE A 236 10.77 -30.59 21.11
C ILE A 236 11.95 -31.31 20.44
N PRO A 237 11.69 -32.14 19.41
CA PRO A 237 12.71 -33.01 18.84
C PRO A 237 13.94 -32.25 18.32
N GLY A 238 13.74 -31.06 17.75
CA GLY A 238 14.83 -30.20 17.25
C GLY A 238 15.78 -29.71 18.34
N LEU A 239 15.40 -29.80 19.62
CA LEU A 239 16.19 -29.40 20.79
C LEU A 239 16.49 -30.56 21.74
N GLY A 240 16.18 -31.81 21.35
CA GLY A 240 16.43 -32.98 22.17
C GLY A 240 15.54 -33.10 23.43
N VAL A 241 14.45 -32.35 23.52
CA VAL A 241 13.47 -32.47 24.63
C VAL A 241 12.46 -33.55 24.29
N SER A 242 12.22 -34.50 25.21
CA SER A 242 11.34 -35.64 24.95
C SER A 242 10.58 -36.07 26.22
N GLY A 243 9.28 -35.79 26.26
CA GLY A 243 8.39 -36.29 27.31
C GLY A 243 8.66 -35.70 28.70
N THR A 244 9.22 -34.50 28.74
CA THR A 244 9.50 -33.75 29.98
C THR A 244 8.23 -33.04 30.45
N PRO A 245 7.98 -32.81 31.75
CA PRO A 245 6.85 -32.00 32.19
C PRO A 245 6.83 -30.64 31.49
N ALA A 246 5.69 -30.25 30.91
CA ALA A 246 5.57 -29.05 30.07
C ALA A 246 5.81 -27.74 30.84
N THR A 247 5.63 -27.77 32.16
CA THR A 247 5.81 -26.61 33.05
C THR A 247 7.26 -26.38 33.50
N GLU A 248 8.21 -27.22 33.10
CA GLU A 248 9.63 -26.98 33.37
C GLU A 248 10.14 -25.78 32.54
N GLU A 249 11.11 -25.04 33.10
CA GLU A 249 11.86 -24.03 32.35
C GLU A 249 13.05 -24.70 31.66
N PHE A 250 13.16 -24.52 30.35
CA PHE A 250 14.24 -25.08 29.55
C PHE A 250 15.26 -24.00 29.21
N THR A 251 16.54 -24.34 29.33
CA THR A 251 17.66 -23.49 28.92
C THR A 251 18.51 -24.24 27.91
N PHE A 252 18.85 -23.59 26.81
CA PHE A 252 19.68 -24.14 25.73
C PHE A 252 20.94 -23.28 25.60
N ASP A 253 22.10 -23.93 25.49
CA ASP A 253 23.39 -23.24 25.36
C ASP A 253 23.51 -22.51 24.01
N GLU A 254 22.89 -23.05 22.96
CA GLU A 254 22.88 -22.49 21.60
C GLU A 254 21.51 -22.70 20.97
N ILE A 255 20.96 -21.65 20.34
CA ILE A 255 19.70 -21.70 19.61
C ILE A 255 19.81 -20.91 18.31
N ARG A 256 19.11 -21.35 17.26
CA ARG A 256 18.93 -20.54 16.05
C ARG A 256 17.72 -19.63 16.28
N PRO A 257 17.91 -18.31 16.40
CA PRO A 257 16.82 -17.40 16.71
C PRO A 257 15.86 -17.23 15.53
N TRP A 258 14.62 -16.87 15.82
CA TRP A 258 13.62 -16.50 14.82
C TRP A 258 13.76 -15.03 14.45
N SER A 259 13.57 -14.71 13.17
CA SER A 259 13.45 -13.34 12.65
C SER A 259 12.70 -13.30 11.32
N ALA A 260 12.32 -12.10 10.85
CA ALA A 260 11.74 -11.95 9.52
C ALA A 260 12.71 -12.28 8.36
N GLU A 261 14.03 -12.24 8.60
CA GLU A 261 15.06 -12.55 7.60
C GLU A 261 15.46 -14.04 7.63
N ASP A 262 15.45 -14.65 8.81
CA ASP A 262 15.66 -16.09 9.05
C ASP A 262 14.56 -16.64 10.00
N PRO A 263 13.41 -17.08 9.46
CA PRO A 263 12.24 -17.47 10.27
C PRO A 263 12.32 -18.91 10.78
N HIS A 264 13.35 -19.23 11.57
CA HIS A 264 13.52 -20.58 12.09
C HIS A 264 12.49 -20.95 13.18
N LEU A 265 11.77 -22.05 12.97
CA LEU A 265 10.74 -22.56 13.88
C LEU A 265 11.09 -23.98 14.35
N TYR A 266 10.92 -24.23 15.64
CA TYR A 266 11.03 -25.54 16.27
C TYR A 266 9.65 -26.16 16.49
N ASP A 267 9.41 -27.34 15.95
CA ASP A 267 8.18 -28.09 16.22
C ASP A 267 8.17 -28.57 17.68
N ALA A 268 7.07 -28.29 18.37
CA ALA A 268 6.81 -28.74 19.73
C ALA A 268 5.45 -29.43 19.81
N VAL A 269 5.38 -30.47 20.65
CA VAL A 269 4.15 -31.23 20.91
C VAL A 269 3.93 -31.32 22.41
N ILE A 270 2.76 -30.89 22.87
CA ILE A 270 2.33 -31.01 24.26
C ILE A 270 1.29 -32.12 24.34
N CYS A 271 1.53 -33.12 25.19
CA CYS A 271 0.67 -34.28 25.36
C CYS A 271 0.11 -34.32 26.79
N THR A 272 -1.21 -34.47 26.91
CA THR A 272 -1.87 -34.98 28.11
C THR A 272 -2.46 -36.36 27.81
N PRO A 273 -3.06 -37.07 28.79
CA PRO A 273 -3.79 -38.31 28.51
C PRO A 273 -4.98 -38.15 27.57
N GLY A 274 -5.48 -36.92 27.35
CA GLY A 274 -6.71 -36.64 26.61
C GLY A 274 -6.55 -35.82 25.33
N GLU A 275 -5.42 -35.13 25.14
CA GLU A 275 -5.22 -34.21 24.02
C GLU A 275 -3.72 -34.03 23.68
N GLU A 276 -3.42 -33.93 22.40
CA GLU A 276 -2.13 -33.55 21.82
C GLU A 276 -2.26 -32.19 21.13
N VAL A 277 -1.48 -31.20 21.60
CA VAL A 277 -1.39 -29.86 21.01
C VAL A 277 -0.04 -29.68 20.32
N ARG A 278 -0.06 -29.17 19.09
CA ARG A 278 1.13 -28.89 18.26
C ARG A 278 1.38 -27.40 18.17
N LEU A 279 2.64 -27.01 18.32
CA LEU A 279 3.11 -25.62 18.32
C LEU A 279 4.36 -25.50 17.44
N ARG A 280 4.59 -24.29 16.93
CA ARG A 280 5.83 -23.91 16.26
C ARG A 280 6.47 -22.79 17.07
N ILE A 281 7.65 -23.03 17.62
CA ILE A 281 8.32 -22.12 18.55
C ILE A 281 9.45 -21.39 17.83
N GLY A 282 9.36 -20.06 17.78
CA GLY A 282 10.46 -19.18 17.34
C GLY A 282 11.10 -18.48 18.53
N PHE A 283 12.39 -18.71 18.78
CA PHE A 283 13.11 -18.06 19.88
C PHE A 283 13.51 -16.65 19.49
N ARG A 284 12.96 -15.64 20.16
CA ARG A 284 13.29 -14.22 19.89
C ARG A 284 13.01 -13.33 21.08
N THR A 285 13.83 -12.30 21.25
CA THR A 285 13.65 -11.30 22.31
C THR A 285 13.43 -9.93 21.71
N VAL A 286 12.29 -9.30 22.01
CA VAL A 286 11.98 -7.92 21.65
C VAL A 286 12.33 -7.01 22.83
N ALA A 287 12.97 -5.88 22.57
CA ALA A 287 13.29 -4.90 23.61
C ALA A 287 13.27 -3.48 23.06
N VAL A 288 12.94 -2.51 23.94
CA VAL A 288 13.14 -1.09 23.68
C VAL A 288 14.32 -0.63 24.54
N THR A 289 15.35 -0.07 23.92
CA THR A 289 16.52 0.45 24.64
C THR A 289 16.20 1.77 25.33
N ASP A 290 17.00 2.13 26.34
CA ASP A 290 16.91 3.44 27.02
C ASP A 290 17.15 4.64 26.07
N THR A 291 17.75 4.39 24.90
CA THR A 291 17.98 5.37 23.83
C THR A 291 16.85 5.45 22.81
N GLY A 292 15.75 4.72 23.02
CA GLY A 292 14.57 4.78 22.15
C GLY A 292 14.73 3.98 20.87
N VAL A 293 15.37 2.82 20.92
CA VAL A 293 15.52 1.94 19.76
C VAL A 293 14.81 0.62 20.04
N LEU A 294 13.88 0.26 19.15
CA LEU A 294 13.29 -1.09 19.11
C LEU A 294 14.33 -2.07 18.55
N THR A 295 14.61 -3.12 19.31
CA THR A 295 15.54 -4.17 18.93
C THR A 295 14.85 -5.53 18.97
N VAL A 296 15.27 -6.41 18.07
CA VAL A 296 14.94 -7.84 18.11
C VAL A 296 16.26 -8.60 18.08
N ASN A 297 16.44 -9.52 19.02
CA ASN A 297 17.67 -10.28 19.18
C ASN A 297 18.91 -9.36 19.31
N GLY A 298 18.74 -8.23 20.01
CA GLY A 298 19.79 -7.24 20.28
C GLY A 298 20.14 -6.32 19.09
N SER A 299 19.57 -6.58 17.91
CA SER A 299 19.81 -5.77 16.72
C SER A 299 18.65 -4.81 16.49
N ARG A 300 18.96 -3.59 16.04
CA ARG A 300 17.94 -2.62 15.61
C ARG A 300 17.19 -3.20 14.40
N VAL A 301 15.87 -3.10 14.42
CA VAL A 301 15.03 -3.47 13.27
C VAL A 301 14.51 -2.23 12.55
N VAL A 302 14.55 -2.26 11.23
CA VAL A 302 13.84 -1.29 10.39
C VAL A 302 12.63 -1.97 9.79
N LEU A 303 11.44 -1.47 10.14
CA LEU A 303 10.16 -1.92 9.65
C LEU A 303 9.96 -1.37 8.23
N ARG A 304 10.05 -2.26 7.25
CA ARG A 304 9.79 -2.01 5.84
C ARG A 304 8.43 -2.63 5.54
N GLY A 305 7.39 -2.01 6.05
CA GLY A 305 6.07 -2.62 6.21
C GLY A 305 4.94 -2.01 5.41
N VAL A 306 3.80 -2.69 5.48
CA VAL A 306 2.51 -2.26 4.90
C VAL A 306 1.37 -2.46 5.90
N ASN A 307 0.36 -1.60 5.85
CA ASN A 307 -0.94 -1.86 6.48
C ASN A 307 -1.71 -2.85 5.60
N ARG A 308 -2.33 -3.87 6.22
CA ARG A 308 -3.07 -4.90 5.47
C ARG A 308 -4.47 -5.09 6.04
N HIS A 309 -5.47 -4.67 5.26
CA HIS A 309 -6.85 -5.15 5.39
C HIS A 309 -7.01 -6.58 4.82
N GLU A 310 -7.97 -7.34 5.36
CA GLU A 310 -8.40 -8.60 4.74
C GLU A 310 -9.37 -8.32 3.60
N PHE A 311 -8.92 -8.51 2.36
CA PHE A 311 -9.78 -8.21 1.22
C PHE A 311 -9.54 -9.13 0.02
N HIS A 312 -10.66 -9.52 -0.60
CA HIS A 312 -10.72 -10.13 -1.91
C HIS A 312 -11.88 -9.50 -2.72
N PRO A 313 -11.70 -9.14 -4.00
CA PRO A 313 -12.67 -8.37 -4.79
C PRO A 313 -14.04 -9.05 -4.93
N ASP A 314 -14.08 -10.39 -4.84
CA ASP A 314 -15.31 -11.19 -4.95
C ASP A 314 -15.85 -11.72 -3.60
N ARG A 315 -15.06 -11.63 -2.52
CA ARG A 315 -15.38 -12.28 -1.22
C ARG A 315 -15.32 -11.34 -0.02
N GLY A 316 -14.93 -10.08 -0.18
CA GLY A 316 -14.75 -9.16 0.93
C GLY A 316 -13.69 -9.68 1.91
N ARG A 317 -14.01 -9.72 3.20
CA ARG A 317 -13.12 -10.26 4.26
C ARG A 317 -13.15 -11.79 4.38
N ALA A 318 -14.02 -12.50 3.65
CA ALA A 318 -14.04 -13.97 3.63
C ALA A 318 -12.92 -14.54 2.73
N ILE A 319 -11.68 -14.19 3.07
CA ILE A 319 -10.47 -14.60 2.34
C ILE A 319 -10.08 -16.04 2.67
N THR A 320 -9.39 -16.69 1.73
CA THR A 320 -8.91 -18.07 1.86
C THR A 320 -7.45 -18.11 2.32
N LEU A 321 -6.99 -19.30 2.74
CA LEU A 321 -5.57 -19.53 3.03
C LEU A 321 -4.67 -19.25 1.83
N GLU A 322 -5.16 -19.49 0.61
CA GLU A 322 -4.42 -19.21 -0.61
C GLU A 322 -4.27 -17.70 -0.86
N ASP A 323 -5.32 -16.92 -0.62
CA ASP A 323 -5.24 -15.45 -0.72
C ASP A 323 -4.23 -14.89 0.28
N MET A 324 -4.27 -15.37 1.53
CA MET A 324 -3.33 -14.98 2.58
C MET A 324 -1.89 -15.36 2.23
N ARG A 325 -1.66 -16.58 1.71
CA ARG A 325 -0.33 -17.01 1.28
C ARG A 325 0.18 -16.16 0.12
N HIS A 326 -0.69 -15.88 -0.86
CA HIS A 326 -0.34 -15.04 -2.00
C HIS A 326 0.11 -13.65 -1.55
N ASP A 327 -0.61 -13.03 -0.62
CA ASP A 327 -0.23 -11.74 -0.03
C ASP A 327 1.15 -11.81 0.62
N VAL A 328 1.39 -12.78 1.52
CA VAL A 328 2.67 -12.92 2.24
C VAL A 328 3.83 -13.18 1.28
N GLU A 329 3.67 -14.08 0.31
CA GLU A 329 4.70 -14.32 -0.70
C GLU A 329 4.97 -13.07 -1.56
N SER A 330 3.92 -12.35 -1.95
CA SER A 330 4.05 -11.12 -2.74
C SER A 330 4.79 -10.04 -1.95
N MET A 331 4.46 -9.86 -0.67
CA MET A 331 5.19 -8.95 0.23
C MET A 331 6.68 -9.29 0.26
N LYS A 332 7.04 -10.57 0.50
CA LYS A 332 8.45 -11.00 0.54
C LYS A 332 9.17 -10.79 -0.79
N ARG A 333 8.50 -11.06 -1.93
CA ARG A 333 9.02 -10.81 -3.28
C ARG A 333 9.27 -9.32 -3.56
N HIS A 334 8.63 -8.42 -2.81
CA HIS A 334 8.80 -6.97 -2.91
C HIS A 334 9.57 -6.38 -1.73
N ASN A 335 10.44 -7.17 -1.09
CA ASN A 335 11.34 -6.74 0.00
C ASN A 335 10.65 -6.30 1.30
N ILE A 336 9.33 -6.46 1.42
CA ILE A 336 8.57 -6.13 2.63
C ILE A 336 8.94 -7.13 3.73
N ASN A 337 9.21 -6.62 4.93
CA ASN A 337 9.58 -7.43 6.10
C ASN A 337 8.61 -7.29 7.28
N ALA A 338 7.59 -6.44 7.18
CA ALA A 338 6.68 -6.15 8.28
C ALA A 338 5.23 -5.93 7.80
N VAL A 339 4.27 -6.22 8.67
CA VAL A 339 2.83 -5.96 8.42
C VAL A 339 2.16 -5.43 9.70
N ARG A 340 1.31 -4.42 9.53
CA ARG A 340 0.35 -3.98 10.55
C ARG A 340 -1.03 -4.50 10.14
N THR A 341 -1.73 -5.15 11.06
CA THR A 341 -3.05 -5.74 10.79
C THR A 341 -4.15 -4.70 10.93
N ALA A 342 -4.17 -3.73 10.01
CA ALA A 342 -5.09 -2.60 10.00
C ALA A 342 -6.56 -3.07 9.83
N HIS A 343 -7.50 -2.75 10.72
CA HIS A 343 -7.32 -2.34 12.12
C HIS A 343 -8.02 -3.29 13.07
N TYR A 344 -7.64 -4.56 12.96
CA TYR A 344 -8.22 -5.67 13.68
C TYR A 344 -7.35 -6.93 13.54
N PRO A 345 -7.52 -7.94 14.42
CA PRO A 345 -6.78 -9.17 14.28
C PRO A 345 -7.19 -9.90 12.99
N PRO A 346 -6.23 -10.40 12.19
CA PRO A 346 -6.52 -11.08 10.93
C PRO A 346 -7.10 -12.48 11.22
N HIS A 347 -7.45 -13.21 10.18
CA HIS A 347 -7.70 -14.64 10.27
C HIS A 347 -6.46 -15.32 10.89
N PRO A 348 -6.60 -16.24 11.86
CA PRO A 348 -5.46 -16.79 12.62
C PRO A 348 -4.39 -17.44 11.72
N ALA A 349 -4.81 -18.11 10.65
CA ALA A 349 -3.88 -18.72 9.68
C ALA A 349 -2.95 -17.71 8.96
N PHE A 350 -3.25 -16.40 8.96
CA PHE A 350 -2.34 -15.39 8.44
C PHE A 350 -1.07 -15.29 9.30
N LEU A 351 -1.20 -15.35 10.63
CA LEU A 351 -0.06 -15.26 11.54
C LEU A 351 0.82 -16.51 11.43
N ASP A 352 0.22 -17.67 11.20
CA ASP A 352 0.95 -18.89 10.86
C ASP A 352 1.83 -18.73 9.62
N LEU A 353 1.35 -18.00 8.60
CA LEU A 353 2.13 -17.69 7.40
C LEU A 353 3.22 -16.63 7.70
N CYS A 354 2.92 -15.61 8.51
CA CYS A 354 3.92 -14.62 8.93
C CYS A 354 5.09 -15.26 9.69
N ASP A 355 4.81 -16.22 10.57
CA ASP A 355 5.84 -16.96 11.30
C ASP A 355 6.71 -17.82 10.38
N GLU A 356 6.11 -18.46 9.39
CA GLU A 356 6.79 -19.39 8.46
C GLU A 356 7.60 -18.69 7.38
N TYR A 357 7.06 -17.61 6.81
CA TYR A 357 7.68 -16.86 5.72
C TYR A 357 8.57 -15.71 6.23
N GLY A 358 8.42 -15.33 7.50
CA GLY A 358 9.18 -14.28 8.15
C GLY A 358 8.64 -12.89 7.84
N LEU A 359 7.69 -12.43 8.64
CA LEU A 359 7.24 -11.04 8.70
C LEU A 359 7.15 -10.59 10.17
N TRP A 360 7.65 -9.39 10.46
CA TRP A 360 7.36 -8.70 11.71
C TRP A 360 5.89 -8.26 11.72
N VAL A 361 5.18 -8.52 12.80
CA VAL A 361 3.75 -8.19 12.91
C VAL A 361 3.53 -7.20 14.05
N MET A 362 2.92 -6.06 13.71
CA MET A 362 2.21 -5.22 14.68
C MET A 362 0.74 -5.67 14.67
N LEU A 363 0.35 -6.41 15.70
CA LEU A 363 -0.97 -7.03 15.78
C LEU A 363 -1.92 -6.08 16.48
N GLU A 364 -2.95 -5.63 15.77
CA GLU A 364 -3.85 -4.58 16.21
C GLU A 364 -5.20 -5.11 16.67
N CYS A 365 -5.65 -4.60 17.82
CA CYS A 365 -6.96 -4.87 18.39
C CYS A 365 -8.07 -4.32 17.49
N ASP A 366 -9.21 -5.00 17.49
CA ASP A 366 -10.41 -4.59 16.77
C ASP A 366 -11.09 -3.41 17.49
N LEU A 367 -10.59 -2.18 17.27
CA LEU A 367 -11.12 -0.97 17.89
C LEU A 367 -10.83 0.26 17.03
N GLU A 368 -11.89 0.91 16.54
CA GLU A 368 -11.82 2.21 15.88
C GLU A 368 -13.09 3.02 16.12
N THR A 369 -12.95 4.29 16.53
CA THR A 369 -14.08 5.18 16.86
C THR A 369 -13.99 6.52 16.10
N HIS A 370 -13.41 6.51 14.91
CA HIS A 370 -13.03 7.71 14.16
C HIS A 370 -14.21 8.66 13.94
N GLY A 371 -15.40 8.17 13.57
CA GLY A 371 -16.58 9.01 13.37
C GLY A 371 -17.05 9.82 14.58
N PHE A 372 -16.55 9.54 15.79
CA PHE A 372 -16.76 10.41 16.95
C PHE A 372 -16.08 11.78 16.80
N GLU A 373 -15.14 11.96 15.86
CA GLU A 373 -14.63 13.29 15.50
C GLU A 373 -15.73 14.22 14.96
N CYS A 374 -16.81 13.65 14.43
CA CYS A 374 -17.94 14.41 13.91
C CYS A 374 -18.93 14.90 14.98
N THR A 375 -18.76 14.55 16.27
CA THR A 375 -19.70 14.96 17.33
C THR A 375 -19.71 16.48 17.53
N GLN A 376 -20.84 17.00 18.01
CA GLN A 376 -21.07 18.43 18.27
C GLN A 376 -21.69 18.63 19.67
N PRO A 377 -21.42 19.76 20.37
CA PRO A 377 -20.64 20.92 19.91
C PRO A 377 -19.12 20.72 19.95
N GLU A 378 -18.65 19.61 20.50
CA GLU A 378 -17.23 19.28 20.66
C GLU A 378 -16.93 17.94 19.97
N PRO A 379 -15.83 17.82 19.20
CA PRO A 379 -15.34 16.55 18.67
C PRO A 379 -15.05 15.54 19.79
N ARG A 380 -15.26 14.25 19.51
CA ARG A 380 -15.01 13.10 20.41
C ARG A 380 -15.87 13.10 21.68
N LEU A 381 -16.95 13.87 21.72
CA LEU A 381 -17.87 13.90 22.85
C LEU A 381 -18.55 12.54 23.02
N GLY A 382 -18.37 11.93 24.20
CA GLY A 382 -18.95 10.62 24.49
C GLY A 382 -18.25 9.45 23.77
N ASN A 383 -17.05 9.66 23.22
CA ASN A 383 -16.26 8.63 22.57
C ASN A 383 -16.11 7.40 23.49
N PRO A 384 -16.39 6.18 23.00
CA PRO A 384 -16.24 4.93 23.74
C PRO A 384 -14.88 4.74 24.42
N SER A 385 -13.80 5.31 23.88
CA SER A 385 -12.45 5.20 24.45
C SER A 385 -12.28 5.90 25.80
N ASP A 386 -13.11 6.90 26.14
CA ASP A 386 -13.10 7.52 27.48
C ASP A 386 -14.42 7.35 28.26
N ALA A 387 -15.47 6.84 27.62
CA ALA A 387 -16.76 6.67 28.25
C ALA A 387 -16.79 5.41 29.16
N PRO A 388 -16.99 5.54 30.50
CA PRO A 388 -16.85 4.42 31.44
C PRO A 388 -17.75 3.22 31.17
N GLN A 389 -18.92 3.45 30.58
CA GLN A 389 -19.89 2.41 30.28
C GLN A 389 -19.42 1.42 29.20
N TRP A 390 -18.35 1.74 28.46
CA TRP A 390 -17.74 0.87 27.45
C TRP A 390 -16.51 0.10 27.95
N HIS A 391 -16.14 0.27 29.23
CA HIS A 391 -14.92 -0.30 29.80
C HIS A 391 -14.77 -1.81 29.55
N GLU A 392 -15.81 -2.59 29.88
CA GLU A 392 -15.81 -4.04 29.69
C GLU A 392 -15.72 -4.45 28.21
N ALA A 393 -16.35 -3.69 27.30
CA ALA A 393 -16.31 -3.98 25.88
C ALA A 393 -14.92 -3.72 25.27
N CYS A 394 -14.26 -2.64 25.68
CA CYS A 394 -12.89 -2.34 25.25
C CYS A 394 -11.89 -3.37 25.82
N LEU A 395 -12.02 -3.73 27.11
CA LEU A 395 -11.15 -4.75 27.72
C LEU A 395 -11.34 -6.13 27.09
N ASP A 396 -12.57 -6.58 26.85
CA ASP A 396 -12.86 -7.86 26.17
C ASP A 396 -12.17 -7.95 24.81
N ARG A 397 -12.18 -6.86 24.03
CA ARG A 397 -11.51 -6.78 22.73
C ARG A 397 -9.99 -6.96 22.83
N ALA A 398 -9.35 -6.26 23.78
CA ALA A 398 -7.92 -6.42 24.03
C ALA A 398 -7.57 -7.84 24.51
N GLN A 399 -8.37 -8.40 25.41
CA GLN A 399 -8.18 -9.75 25.95
C GLN A 399 -8.25 -10.81 24.86
N ARG A 400 -9.30 -10.78 24.05
CA ARG A 400 -9.49 -11.73 22.94
C ARG A 400 -8.42 -11.59 21.87
N THR A 401 -7.93 -10.38 21.63
CA THR A 401 -6.83 -10.11 20.70
C THR A 401 -5.53 -10.77 21.19
N VAL A 402 -5.09 -10.46 22.41
CA VAL A 402 -3.82 -10.97 22.94
C VAL A 402 -3.88 -12.48 23.19
N GLU A 403 -4.95 -12.97 23.82
CA GLU A 403 -5.01 -14.39 24.17
C GLU A 403 -5.00 -15.31 22.96
N ARG A 404 -5.61 -14.90 21.84
CA ARG A 404 -5.63 -15.68 20.61
C ARG A 404 -4.23 -15.85 20.03
N ASP A 405 -3.44 -14.76 20.01
CA ASP A 405 -2.25 -14.65 19.16
C ASP A 405 -0.91 -14.61 19.92
N LYS A 406 -0.93 -14.69 21.25
CA LYS A 406 0.25 -14.58 22.14
C LYS A 406 1.42 -15.55 21.86
N ASN A 407 1.17 -16.62 21.11
CA ASN A 407 2.15 -17.67 20.82
C ASN A 407 2.94 -17.47 19.50
N HIS A 408 2.60 -16.45 18.70
CA HIS A 408 3.26 -16.21 17.42
C HIS A 408 4.56 -15.41 17.60
N PRO A 409 5.75 -15.93 17.17
CA PRO A 409 7.01 -15.18 17.21
C PRO A 409 7.02 -13.95 16.30
N GLY A 410 6.26 -13.97 15.19
CA GLY A 410 6.11 -12.84 14.27
C GLY A 410 5.52 -11.60 14.91
N VAL A 411 4.64 -11.77 15.90
CA VAL A 411 4.06 -10.64 16.64
C VAL A 411 5.13 -10.03 17.54
N ILE A 412 5.58 -8.83 17.20
CA ILE A 412 6.59 -8.07 17.97
C ILE A 412 6.01 -6.87 18.71
N SER A 413 4.75 -6.51 18.46
CA SER A 413 4.06 -5.43 19.16
C SER A 413 2.55 -5.65 19.16
N TRP A 414 1.88 -5.21 20.23
CA TRP A 414 0.43 -5.11 20.32
C TRP A 414 -0.02 -3.68 20.05
N SER A 415 -1.00 -3.48 19.18
CA SER A 415 -1.64 -2.18 18.99
C SER A 415 -3.03 -2.15 19.61
N LEU A 416 -3.37 -1.07 20.33
CA LEU A 416 -4.63 -0.95 21.07
C LEU A 416 -5.86 -0.74 20.17
N GLY A 417 -5.64 -0.35 18.91
CA GLY A 417 -6.68 0.05 17.95
C GLY A 417 -6.15 1.16 17.03
N ASN A 418 -7.06 1.81 16.31
CA ASN A 418 -6.75 2.90 15.39
C ASN A 418 -7.74 4.05 15.55
N GLU A 419 -7.27 5.30 15.41
CA GLU A 419 -8.08 6.54 15.38
C GLU A 419 -9.25 6.60 16.38
N ALA A 420 -9.09 5.97 17.55
CA ALA A 420 -10.14 5.80 18.54
C ALA A 420 -10.14 6.94 19.57
N GLY A 421 -9.46 8.06 19.28
CA GLY A 421 -9.25 9.15 20.21
C GLY A 421 -8.23 8.83 21.32
N ASP A 422 -8.49 9.26 22.54
CA ASP A 422 -7.67 8.97 23.72
C ASP A 422 -8.59 8.89 24.93
N GLY A 423 -8.29 8.07 25.94
CA GLY A 423 -9.17 7.91 27.08
C GLY A 423 -8.85 6.74 28.02
N ARG A 424 -9.59 6.70 29.14
CA ARG A 424 -9.38 5.73 30.24
C ARG A 424 -9.50 4.26 29.85
N ASN A 425 -10.28 3.94 28.82
CA ASN A 425 -10.49 2.54 28.42
C ASN A 425 -9.30 2.03 27.63
N LEU A 426 -8.65 2.88 26.82
CA LEU A 426 -7.38 2.58 26.16
C LEU A 426 -6.25 2.39 27.19
N GLU A 427 -6.18 3.26 28.21
CA GLU A 427 -5.22 3.11 29.32
C GLU A 427 -5.43 1.80 30.09
N ALA A 428 -6.69 1.40 30.32
CA ALA A 428 -7.01 0.12 30.95
C ALA A 428 -6.62 -1.09 30.09
N MET A 429 -6.85 -1.02 28.76
CA MET A 429 -6.39 -2.04 27.83
C MET A 429 -4.86 -2.17 27.88
N ALA A 430 -4.13 -1.06 27.81
CA ALA A 430 -2.68 -1.06 27.87
C ALA A 430 -2.15 -1.67 29.19
N ALA A 431 -2.73 -1.26 30.32
CA ALA A 431 -2.36 -1.79 31.64
C ALA A 431 -2.58 -3.31 31.73
N TRP A 432 -3.71 -3.81 31.21
CA TRP A 432 -3.98 -5.25 31.19
C TRP A 432 -2.97 -6.00 30.30
N ILE A 433 -2.65 -5.46 29.11
CA ILE A 433 -1.69 -6.09 28.19
C ILE A 433 -0.29 -6.12 28.82
N HIS A 434 0.17 -5.04 29.45
CA HIS A 434 1.47 -5.00 30.14
C HIS A 434 1.57 -6.05 31.27
N GLU A 435 0.49 -6.27 32.02
CA GLU A 435 0.44 -7.31 33.04
C GLU A 435 0.43 -8.71 32.41
N ARG A 436 -0.32 -8.90 31.32
CA ARG A 436 -0.52 -10.20 30.69
C ARG A 436 0.70 -10.68 29.89
N ASP A 437 1.29 -9.80 29.10
CA ASP A 437 2.39 -10.09 28.19
C ASP A 437 3.42 -8.94 28.14
N PRO A 438 4.37 -8.90 29.10
CA PRO A 438 5.42 -7.90 29.10
C PRO A 438 6.50 -8.15 28.02
N SER A 439 6.39 -9.21 27.22
CA SER A 439 7.41 -9.58 26.22
C SER A 439 7.32 -8.76 24.93
N ARG A 440 6.25 -7.97 24.76
CA ARG A 440 5.97 -7.20 23.55
C ARG A 440 5.60 -5.74 23.89
N PRO A 441 6.22 -4.74 23.26
CA PRO A 441 5.84 -3.34 23.44
C PRO A 441 4.44 -3.02 22.89
N ILE A 442 3.78 -2.05 23.51
CA ILE A 442 2.46 -1.55 23.10
C ILE A 442 2.61 -0.35 22.14
N HIS A 443 1.78 -0.33 21.10
CA HIS A 443 1.59 0.77 20.16
C HIS A 443 0.16 1.33 20.26
N TYR A 444 0.00 2.64 20.08
CA TYR A 444 -1.26 3.29 19.74
C TYR A 444 -0.97 4.74 19.35
N GLU A 445 -1.38 5.16 18.14
CA GLU A 445 -1.10 6.51 17.63
C GLU A 445 -1.88 7.59 18.40
N GLY A 446 -3.13 7.29 18.79
CA GLY A 446 -4.03 8.29 19.36
C GLY A 446 -3.56 8.85 20.71
N ASP A 447 -2.65 8.14 21.41
CA ASP A 447 -1.97 8.63 22.62
C ASP A 447 -0.79 9.54 22.26
N ARG A 448 -1.11 10.75 21.81
CA ARG A 448 -0.14 11.77 21.37
C ARG A 448 0.85 12.23 22.45
N LEU A 449 0.58 11.93 23.72
CA LEU A 449 1.49 12.20 24.83
C LEU A 449 2.37 11.00 25.19
N ALA A 450 2.12 9.84 24.57
CA ALA A 450 2.72 8.56 24.88
C ALA A 450 2.77 8.31 26.40
N ARG A 451 1.59 8.23 27.04
CA ARG A 451 1.41 7.98 28.47
C ARG A 451 1.39 6.50 28.82
N TYR A 452 0.80 5.67 27.96
CA TYR A 452 0.57 4.24 28.25
C TYR A 452 1.09 3.29 27.15
N VAL A 453 1.75 3.83 26.11
CA VAL A 453 2.37 3.04 25.02
C VAL A 453 3.88 2.95 25.17
N ASP A 454 4.54 2.02 24.46
CA ASP A 454 6.00 1.81 24.44
C ASP A 454 6.64 2.21 23.11
N LEU A 455 5.84 2.26 22.04
CA LEU A 455 6.24 2.77 20.73
C LEU A 455 5.47 4.06 20.45
N TYR A 456 6.20 5.12 20.08
CA TYR A 456 5.58 6.36 19.64
C TYR A 456 5.30 6.25 18.15
N GLY A 457 4.03 6.15 17.78
CA GLY A 457 3.58 6.07 16.40
C GLY A 457 2.85 7.35 16.00
N GLU A 458 3.06 7.82 14.77
CA GLU A 458 2.22 8.84 14.16
C GLU A 458 1.97 8.53 12.69
N MET A 459 0.88 9.08 12.16
CA MET A 459 0.44 8.90 10.79
C MET A 459 0.77 10.14 9.95
N TYR A 460 1.27 9.93 8.73
CA TYR A 460 1.36 10.93 7.65
C TYR A 460 2.17 12.20 7.91
N ARG A 461 3.09 12.20 8.90
CA ARG A 461 3.98 13.34 9.18
C ARG A 461 4.93 13.62 8.01
N THR A 462 5.22 14.89 7.72
CA THR A 462 6.19 15.23 6.65
C THR A 462 7.61 14.74 6.96
N PRO A 463 8.46 14.50 5.94
CA PRO A 463 9.88 14.22 6.17
C PRO A 463 10.59 15.28 7.02
N ALA A 464 10.21 16.55 6.89
CA ALA A 464 10.77 17.64 7.69
C ALA A 464 10.41 17.50 9.18
N VAL A 465 9.18 17.11 9.49
CA VAL A 465 8.76 16.83 10.88
C VAL A 465 9.40 15.56 11.40
N VAL A 466 9.39 14.46 10.62
CA VAL A 466 10.01 13.19 11.01
C VAL A 466 11.48 13.37 11.36
N ARG A 467 12.22 14.23 10.64
CA ARG A 467 13.60 14.54 10.99
C ARG A 467 13.73 15.11 12.41
N ARG A 468 12.85 16.04 12.78
CA ARG A 468 12.80 16.62 14.13
C ARG A 468 12.41 15.59 15.18
N ILE A 469 11.52 14.67 14.85
CA ILE A 469 11.21 13.51 15.70
C ILE A 469 12.47 12.65 15.89
N GLY A 470 13.17 12.31 14.80
CA GLY A 470 14.42 11.56 14.85
C GLY A 470 15.51 12.20 15.72
N GLN A 471 15.50 13.53 15.84
CA GLN A 471 16.39 14.30 16.71
C GLN A 471 15.90 14.46 18.16
N GLY A 472 14.67 14.07 18.47
CA GLY A 472 14.05 14.28 19.79
C GLY A 472 13.69 15.74 20.08
N LEU A 473 13.29 16.49 19.06
CA LEU A 473 13.10 17.95 19.12
C LEU A 473 11.64 18.41 19.01
N LEU A 474 10.66 17.53 19.17
CA LEU A 474 9.25 17.94 19.23
C LEU A 474 8.96 18.70 20.53
N ARG A 475 8.23 19.82 20.45
CA ARG A 475 7.93 20.69 21.60
C ARG A 475 6.44 20.93 21.82
N PRO A 476 6.06 21.28 23.08
CA PRO A 476 4.86 21.99 23.47
C PRO A 476 3.95 22.60 22.40
N GLY A 477 2.78 22.04 22.06
CA GLY A 477 1.83 22.75 21.20
C GLY A 477 2.19 22.83 19.71
N GLU A 478 3.18 22.07 19.25
CA GLU A 478 3.34 21.77 17.83
C GLU A 478 2.15 20.96 17.28
N THR A 479 1.98 20.93 15.96
CA THR A 479 0.89 20.18 15.31
C THR A 479 0.88 18.72 15.79
N PHE A 480 -0.30 18.27 16.22
CA PHE A 480 -0.55 16.96 16.84
C PHE A 480 0.14 16.71 18.19
N TYR A 481 0.74 17.73 18.82
CA TYR A 481 1.22 17.64 20.19
C TYR A 481 0.47 18.57 21.14
N PRO A 482 -0.24 18.04 22.15
CA PRO A 482 -0.98 18.86 23.10
C PRO A 482 -0.10 19.88 23.83
N ALA A 483 -0.59 21.11 23.96
CA ALA A 483 0.10 22.19 24.69
C ALA A 483 0.26 21.91 26.19
N THR A 484 -0.46 20.91 26.72
CA THR A 484 -0.36 20.44 28.11
C THR A 484 0.80 19.47 28.33
N GLY A 485 1.53 19.07 27.29
CA GLY A 485 2.80 18.37 27.43
C GLY A 485 3.88 19.29 28.04
N GLY A 486 4.73 18.76 28.91
CA GLY A 486 5.63 19.45 29.86
C GLY A 486 6.17 20.86 29.53
N GLU A 487 6.22 21.74 30.55
CA GLU A 487 6.88 23.07 30.49
C GLU A 487 8.43 23.00 30.55
N GLY A 488 9.06 21.94 30.02
CA GLY A 488 10.49 21.60 30.22
C GLY A 488 11.33 21.46 28.93
N ASP A 489 12.52 20.87 29.05
CA ASP A 489 13.37 20.54 27.91
C ASP A 489 12.72 19.40 27.08
N PRO A 490 12.49 19.59 25.77
CA PRO A 490 11.99 18.53 24.89
C PRO A 490 12.74 17.20 25.01
N ALA A 491 14.05 17.22 25.25
CA ALA A 491 14.87 16.01 25.38
C ALA A 491 14.48 15.14 26.60
N ASP A 492 13.87 15.74 27.62
CA ASP A 492 13.45 15.04 28.84
C ASP A 492 12.05 14.41 28.70
N GLU A 493 11.30 14.76 27.65
CA GLU A 493 9.98 14.18 27.41
C GLU A 493 10.09 12.68 27.08
N ARG A 494 9.29 11.85 27.76
CA ARG A 494 9.27 10.38 27.55
C ARG A 494 9.14 10.05 26.08
N ARG A 495 8.17 10.65 25.38
CA ARG A 495 7.92 10.42 23.96
C ARG A 495 9.16 10.66 23.11
N ASN A 496 9.95 11.70 23.37
CA ASN A 496 11.14 12.06 22.56
C ASN A 496 12.31 11.08 22.76
N ARG A 497 12.18 10.14 23.70
CA ARG A 497 13.12 9.06 23.99
C ARG A 497 12.59 7.67 23.62
N MET A 498 11.40 7.56 23.01
CA MET A 498 10.80 6.30 22.60
C MET A 498 11.05 6.01 21.12
N PRO A 499 11.14 4.75 20.66
CA PRO A 499 11.18 4.43 19.24
C PRO A 499 10.04 5.11 18.50
N PHE A 500 10.35 5.70 17.34
CA PHE A 500 9.36 6.30 16.46
C PHE A 500 9.04 5.37 15.30
N VAL A 501 7.75 5.15 15.06
CA VAL A 501 7.24 4.31 13.98
C VAL A 501 6.32 5.15 13.09
N TYR A 502 6.44 4.98 11.78
CA TYR A 502 5.41 5.45 10.86
C TYR A 502 4.23 4.50 10.98
N THR A 503 3.23 4.85 11.81
CA THR A 503 2.02 4.03 11.94
C THR A 503 1.38 3.88 10.57
N GLU A 504 1.29 4.99 9.84
CA GLU A 504 0.91 5.07 8.43
C GLU A 504 1.73 6.16 7.75
N PHE A 505 2.22 5.90 6.54
CA PHE A 505 2.88 6.92 5.72
C PHE A 505 2.75 6.60 4.23
N ALA A 506 3.16 7.56 3.40
CA ALA A 506 3.22 7.40 1.94
C ALA A 506 1.93 6.80 1.36
N HIS A 507 0.80 7.47 1.59
CA HIS A 507 -0.51 7.04 1.14
C HIS A 507 -0.49 6.69 -0.36
N ALA A 508 -0.82 5.44 -0.70
CA ALA A 508 -0.53 4.81 -1.99
C ALA A 508 -1.66 4.95 -3.02
N MET A 509 -2.68 5.76 -2.72
CA MET A 509 -3.83 6.00 -3.59
C MET A 509 -3.48 6.54 -4.96
N GLY A 510 -3.92 5.79 -5.97
CA GLY A 510 -3.75 6.12 -7.38
C GLY A 510 -2.28 6.18 -7.79
N ASN A 511 -1.93 7.21 -8.57
CA ASN A 511 -0.56 7.42 -9.00
C ASN A 511 0.29 8.07 -7.89
N GLY A 512 1.18 7.26 -7.33
CA GLY A 512 2.00 7.54 -6.17
C GLY A 512 2.44 6.22 -5.49
N PRO A 513 2.97 6.28 -4.25
CA PRO A 513 3.29 7.50 -3.51
C PRO A 513 4.66 8.08 -3.93
N GLY A 514 4.79 9.40 -3.83
CA GLY A 514 6.06 10.10 -3.86
C GLY A 514 6.77 10.09 -2.51
N ALA A 515 8.04 10.51 -2.50
CA ALA A 515 8.86 10.75 -1.30
C ALA A 515 9.25 9.53 -0.44
N LEU A 516 9.04 8.30 -0.91
CA LEU A 516 9.44 7.07 -0.19
C LEU A 516 10.93 7.06 0.21
N ASP A 517 11.80 7.50 -0.70
CA ASP A 517 13.26 7.56 -0.51
C ASP A 517 13.65 8.55 0.60
N GLU A 518 12.96 9.70 0.71
CA GLU A 518 13.14 10.63 1.83
C GLU A 518 12.87 9.98 3.19
N TYR A 519 11.76 9.24 3.33
CA TYR A 519 11.45 8.56 4.58
C TYR A 519 12.48 7.48 4.92
N MET A 520 12.89 6.67 3.94
CA MET A 520 13.87 5.61 4.20
C MET A 520 15.25 6.17 4.57
N ARG A 521 15.68 7.29 3.97
CA ARG A 521 16.90 8.00 4.41
C ARG A 521 16.84 8.45 5.87
N LEU A 522 15.67 8.88 6.36
CA LEU A 522 15.51 9.27 7.76
C LEU A 522 15.67 8.07 8.69
N CYS A 523 15.25 6.88 8.26
CA CYS A 523 15.51 5.64 9.00
C CYS A 523 17.02 5.34 9.07
N GLU A 524 17.76 5.54 7.99
CA GLU A 524 19.22 5.33 8.02
C GLU A 524 19.94 6.36 8.91
N GLN A 525 19.47 7.61 8.90
CA GLN A 525 20.11 8.72 9.61
C GLN A 525 19.83 8.73 11.11
N TYR A 526 18.64 8.31 11.54
CA TYR A 526 18.19 8.40 12.94
C TYR A 526 17.79 7.02 13.47
N PRO A 527 18.63 6.37 14.30
CA PRO A 527 18.34 5.03 14.84
C PRO A 527 17.01 4.89 15.59
N ARG A 528 16.49 5.99 16.13
CA ARG A 528 15.18 6.06 16.80
C ARG A 528 14.01 5.90 15.83
N VAL A 529 14.19 6.23 14.56
CA VAL A 529 13.17 6.14 13.51
C VAL A 529 13.21 4.74 12.92
N GLN A 530 12.20 3.92 13.19
CA GLN A 530 12.21 2.48 12.92
C GLN A 530 11.54 2.11 11.60
N GLY A 531 11.33 3.06 10.68
CA GLY A 531 10.48 2.84 9.53
C GLY A 531 9.01 2.72 9.96
N GLY A 532 8.24 1.92 9.24
CA GLY A 532 6.83 1.70 9.54
C GLY A 532 6.06 1.13 8.36
N PHE A 533 4.81 1.54 8.22
CA PHE A 533 3.84 0.83 7.38
C PHE A 533 3.23 1.76 6.33
N VAL A 534 3.42 1.45 5.04
CA VAL A 534 2.74 2.16 3.95
C VAL A 534 1.23 1.95 4.07
N TRP A 535 0.44 2.99 3.83
CA TRP A 535 -1.01 2.89 3.69
C TRP A 535 -1.41 2.84 2.20
N GLU A 536 -1.99 1.77 1.68
CA GLU A 536 -2.04 0.43 2.27
C GLU A 536 -1.60 -0.68 1.30
N TRP A 537 -1.76 -1.95 1.67
CA TRP A 537 -1.32 -3.08 0.84
C TRP A 537 -2.11 -3.20 -0.46
N LYS A 538 -3.45 -3.11 -0.42
CA LYS A 538 -4.30 -3.53 -1.54
C LYS A 538 -5.54 -2.65 -1.68
N ASP A 539 -5.81 -2.22 -2.91
CA ASP A 539 -7.07 -1.58 -3.29
C ASP A 539 -8.24 -2.51 -2.95
N GLN A 540 -9.21 -1.99 -2.21
CA GLN A 540 -10.39 -2.75 -1.82
C GLN A 540 -11.54 -2.58 -2.84
N GLY A 541 -11.25 -2.60 -4.14
CA GLY A 541 -12.26 -2.50 -5.20
C GLY A 541 -13.07 -3.80 -5.39
N LEU A 542 -14.40 -3.74 -5.30
CA LEU A 542 -15.27 -4.92 -5.47
C LEU A 542 -15.53 -5.20 -6.96
N ARG A 543 -15.36 -6.44 -7.42
CA ARG A 543 -15.59 -6.78 -8.83
C ARG A 543 -17.07 -6.62 -9.18
N SER A 544 -17.34 -5.89 -10.26
CA SER A 544 -18.69 -5.60 -10.75
C SER A 544 -18.74 -5.58 -12.27
N THR A 545 -19.94 -5.42 -12.84
CA THR A 545 -20.15 -5.30 -14.28
C THR A 545 -21.03 -4.11 -14.60
N ASP A 546 -20.69 -3.39 -15.67
CA ASP A 546 -21.48 -2.26 -16.13
C ASP A 546 -22.75 -2.71 -16.91
N ALA A 547 -23.54 -1.75 -17.39
CA ALA A 547 -24.76 -2.02 -18.15
C ALA A 547 -24.52 -2.75 -19.49
N GLN A 548 -23.27 -2.82 -19.97
CA GLN A 548 -22.86 -3.54 -21.19
C GLN A 548 -22.21 -4.90 -20.87
N GLY A 549 -22.11 -5.28 -19.59
CA GLY A 549 -21.48 -6.52 -19.14
C GLY A 549 -19.95 -6.47 -19.13
N ARG A 550 -19.34 -5.28 -19.21
CA ARG A 550 -17.88 -5.12 -19.06
C ARG A 550 -17.54 -5.08 -17.59
N GLU A 551 -16.50 -5.82 -17.21
CA GLU A 551 -16.03 -5.90 -15.84
C GLU A 551 -15.30 -4.61 -15.42
N PHE A 552 -15.50 -4.19 -14.17
CA PHE A 552 -14.75 -3.12 -13.52
C PHE A 552 -14.70 -3.36 -12.00
N PHE A 553 -13.85 -2.61 -11.30
CA PHE A 553 -13.82 -2.61 -9.83
C PHE A 553 -14.60 -1.42 -9.29
N ALA A 554 -15.69 -1.70 -8.57
CA ALA A 554 -16.55 -0.74 -7.93
C ALA A 554 -15.96 -0.24 -6.61
N TYR A 555 -16.21 1.03 -6.31
CA TYR A 555 -15.85 1.70 -5.05
C TYR A 555 -17.07 2.43 -4.48
N GLY A 556 -16.90 3.20 -3.40
CA GLY A 556 -18.02 3.85 -2.71
C GLY A 556 -18.90 4.70 -3.63
N GLY A 557 -20.20 4.54 -3.50
CA GLY A 557 -21.22 5.20 -4.31
C GLY A 557 -21.70 4.38 -5.52
N ASP A 558 -20.96 3.35 -5.94
CA ASP A 558 -21.39 2.48 -7.04
C ASP A 558 -22.51 1.50 -6.64
N PHE A 559 -22.75 1.32 -5.34
CA PHE A 559 -23.84 0.47 -4.82
C PHE A 559 -25.09 1.30 -4.44
N GLY A 560 -25.03 2.62 -4.65
CA GLY A 560 -26.12 3.55 -4.38
C GLY A 560 -26.27 3.88 -2.90
N GLU A 561 -25.16 4.00 -2.18
CA GLU A 561 -25.11 4.57 -0.85
C GLU A 561 -25.53 6.05 -0.86
N ASP A 562 -26.25 6.49 0.18
CA ASP A 562 -26.63 7.90 0.34
C ASP A 562 -25.45 8.78 0.77
N LEU A 563 -24.50 8.19 1.50
CA LEU A 563 -23.26 8.80 1.96
C LEU A 563 -22.13 7.80 1.69
N HIS A 564 -21.04 8.27 1.08
CA HIS A 564 -19.87 7.46 0.77
C HIS A 564 -18.64 8.34 0.59
N ASP A 565 -17.46 7.72 0.67
CA ASP A 565 -16.16 8.41 0.48
C ASP A 565 -15.49 8.07 -0.87
N GLY A 566 -16.25 7.48 -1.81
CA GLY A 566 -15.82 7.37 -3.21
C GLY A 566 -14.71 6.35 -3.39
N ASN A 567 -13.68 6.69 -4.17
CA ASN A 567 -12.56 5.80 -4.47
C ASN A 567 -11.46 5.79 -3.39
N PHE A 568 -11.71 6.40 -2.22
CA PHE A 568 -10.74 6.44 -1.14
C PHE A 568 -10.38 5.04 -0.60
N ILE A 569 -11.27 4.07 -0.79
CA ILE A 569 -11.04 2.63 -0.56
C ILE A 569 -10.12 1.95 -1.59
N CYS A 570 -9.67 2.66 -2.63
CA CYS A 570 -8.74 2.18 -3.66
C CYS A 570 -7.41 2.94 -3.50
N ASP A 571 -6.74 2.65 -2.40
CA ASP A 571 -5.59 3.34 -1.84
C ASP A 571 -4.36 2.43 -1.59
N GLY A 572 -4.26 1.32 -2.32
CA GLY A 572 -3.26 0.28 -2.12
C GLY A 572 -2.07 0.30 -3.08
N LEU A 573 -0.97 -0.32 -2.65
CA LEU A 573 0.19 -0.66 -3.49
C LEU A 573 -0.11 -1.78 -4.50
N VAL A 574 -1.19 -2.54 -4.31
CA VAL A 574 -1.62 -3.64 -5.16
C VAL A 574 -3.05 -3.38 -5.64
N LEU A 575 -3.30 -3.53 -6.94
CA LEU A 575 -4.65 -3.40 -7.50
C LEU A 575 -5.56 -4.55 -7.01
N PRO A 576 -6.91 -4.44 -7.15
CA PRO A 576 -7.82 -5.41 -6.53
C PRO A 576 -7.62 -6.87 -6.98
N ASP A 577 -7.05 -7.10 -8.17
CA ASP A 577 -6.76 -8.42 -8.73
C ASP A 577 -5.40 -9.01 -8.35
N GLY A 578 -4.62 -8.32 -7.51
CA GLY A 578 -3.28 -8.75 -7.12
C GLY A 578 -2.15 -8.19 -8.00
N THR A 579 -2.46 -7.38 -9.01
CA THR A 579 -1.44 -6.75 -9.87
C THR A 579 -0.63 -5.71 -9.09
N PRO A 580 0.71 -5.79 -9.05
CA PRO A 580 1.57 -4.75 -8.48
C PRO A 580 1.36 -3.39 -9.15
N SER A 581 1.09 -2.34 -8.37
CA SER A 581 1.11 -0.97 -8.90
C SER A 581 2.55 -0.50 -9.13
N PRO A 582 2.76 0.57 -9.91
CA PRO A 582 4.07 1.23 -10.00
C PRO A 582 4.61 1.65 -8.62
N GLY A 583 3.72 2.03 -7.68
CA GLY A 583 4.07 2.36 -6.31
C GLY A 583 4.70 1.19 -5.55
N LEU A 584 4.23 -0.05 -5.75
CA LEU A 584 4.86 -1.23 -5.12
C LEU A 584 6.27 -1.49 -5.66
N LEU A 585 6.46 -1.32 -6.96
CA LEU A 585 7.77 -1.51 -7.59
C LEU A 585 8.76 -0.43 -7.11
N GLU A 586 8.29 0.81 -6.99
CA GLU A 586 9.07 1.90 -6.38
C GLU A 586 9.43 1.58 -4.93
N TYR A 587 8.45 1.13 -4.13
CA TYR A 587 8.68 0.78 -2.73
C TYR A 587 9.66 -0.37 -2.59
N GLN A 588 9.51 -1.46 -3.35
CA GLN A 588 10.44 -2.60 -3.40
C GLN A 588 11.89 -2.14 -3.59
N LYS A 589 12.09 -1.20 -4.52
CA LYS A 589 13.41 -0.67 -4.83
C LYS A 589 13.94 0.24 -3.72
N VAL A 590 13.10 1.11 -3.18
CA VAL A 590 13.47 2.03 -2.09
C VAL A 590 13.86 1.28 -0.81
N ILE A 591 13.20 0.16 -0.51
CA ILE A 591 13.46 -0.65 0.70
C ILE A 591 14.44 -1.81 0.48
N GLU A 592 15.08 -1.90 -0.69
CA GLU A 592 15.94 -3.04 -1.00
C GLU A 592 16.98 -3.29 0.10
N PRO A 593 17.16 -4.55 0.55
CA PRO A 593 18.01 -4.85 1.69
C PRO A 593 19.50 -4.88 1.33
N VAL A 594 19.86 -4.60 0.07
CA VAL A 594 21.25 -4.46 -0.38
C VAL A 594 21.35 -3.22 -1.27
N ALA A 595 22.08 -2.21 -0.83
CA ALA A 595 22.32 -1.05 -1.69
C ALA A 595 23.55 -1.30 -2.58
N ILE A 596 23.40 -1.08 -3.88
CA ILE A 596 24.47 -1.22 -4.87
C ILE A 596 24.59 0.08 -5.65
N GLY A 597 25.76 0.70 -5.63
CA GLY A 597 25.97 2.00 -6.25
C GLY A 597 27.43 2.28 -6.65
N PRO A 598 27.71 3.49 -7.17
CA PRO A 598 29.07 3.88 -7.49
C PRO A 598 29.94 3.95 -6.21
N GLY A 599 31.15 3.38 -6.28
CA GLY A 599 32.14 3.51 -5.21
C GLY A 599 32.75 4.92 -5.15
N SER A 600 33.30 5.26 -3.99
CA SER A 600 34.13 6.47 -3.82
C SER A 600 35.46 6.34 -4.57
N THR A 601 35.96 5.12 -4.75
CA THR A 601 37.12 4.83 -5.60
C THR A 601 36.69 4.66 -7.06
N PRO A 602 37.30 5.37 -8.03
CA PRO A 602 37.07 5.14 -9.44
C PRO A 602 37.25 3.66 -9.80
N GLY A 603 36.32 3.12 -10.58
CA GLY A 603 36.35 1.73 -11.00
C GLY A 603 35.92 0.72 -9.93
N HIS A 604 35.24 1.15 -8.87
CA HIS A 604 34.68 0.28 -7.82
C HIS A 604 33.17 0.51 -7.64
N LEU A 605 32.52 -0.49 -7.06
CA LEU A 605 31.10 -0.48 -6.66
C LEU A 605 31.01 -0.47 -5.14
N LEU A 606 30.19 0.41 -4.60
CA LEU A 606 29.77 0.33 -3.20
C LEU A 606 28.69 -0.75 -3.08
N VAL A 607 28.88 -1.70 -2.17
CA VAL A 607 27.86 -2.65 -1.72
C VAL A 607 27.65 -2.45 -0.22
N HIS A 608 26.39 -2.24 0.19
CA HIS A 608 25.99 -2.08 1.59
C HIS A 608 24.92 -3.12 1.92
N ASN A 609 25.23 -3.99 2.89
CA ASN A 609 24.26 -4.89 3.46
C ASN A 609 23.33 -4.11 4.40
N ARG A 610 22.09 -3.89 3.98
CA ARG A 610 21.04 -3.22 4.77
C ARG A 610 20.13 -4.24 5.48
N HIS A 611 20.44 -5.53 5.47
CA HIS A 611 19.79 -6.49 6.35
C HIS A 611 20.05 -6.15 7.82
N ASP A 612 19.08 -6.47 8.66
CA ASP A 612 19.12 -6.18 10.09
C ASP A 612 19.83 -7.30 10.87
N LEU A 613 19.80 -8.55 10.37
CA LEU A 613 20.23 -9.76 11.09
C LEU A 613 21.04 -10.75 10.25
N VAL A 614 20.88 -10.81 8.91
CA VAL A 614 21.59 -11.79 8.05
C VAL A 614 22.73 -11.20 7.21
N ASP A 615 23.70 -12.04 6.87
CA ASP A 615 24.77 -11.74 5.90
C ASP A 615 24.28 -11.90 4.44
N LEU A 616 25.20 -11.68 3.48
CA LEU A 616 24.91 -11.78 2.05
C LEU A 616 25.17 -13.17 1.44
N ALA A 617 25.50 -14.20 2.22
CA ALA A 617 25.87 -15.52 1.70
C ALA A 617 24.72 -16.25 0.98
N HIS A 618 23.48 -15.84 1.24
CA HIS A 618 22.27 -16.33 0.59
C HIS A 618 22.06 -15.75 -0.83
N LEU A 619 22.88 -14.77 -1.24
CA LEU A 619 22.78 -14.06 -2.51
C LEU A 619 23.94 -14.38 -3.47
N ARG A 620 23.64 -14.25 -4.76
CA ARG A 620 24.60 -14.26 -5.87
C ARG A 620 24.55 -12.90 -6.55
N PHE A 621 25.72 -12.34 -6.86
CA PHE A 621 25.84 -11.07 -7.57
C PHE A 621 26.08 -11.29 -9.07
N THR A 622 25.24 -10.72 -9.92
CA THR A 622 25.35 -10.77 -11.39
C THR A 622 25.49 -9.36 -11.95
N TRP A 623 26.05 -9.23 -13.16
CA TRP A 623 26.17 -7.95 -13.85
C TRP A 623 25.82 -8.08 -15.33
N SER A 624 25.33 -6.99 -15.92
CA SER A 624 25.10 -6.85 -17.36
C SER A 624 25.56 -5.46 -17.81
N LEU A 625 26.33 -5.41 -18.89
CA LEU A 625 26.77 -4.18 -19.56
C LEU A 625 25.94 -3.95 -20.81
N THR A 626 25.41 -2.75 -20.96
CA THR A 626 24.70 -2.30 -22.17
C THR A 626 25.32 -1.03 -22.74
N ARG A 627 25.19 -0.83 -24.05
CA ARG A 627 25.48 0.43 -24.73
C ARG A 627 24.30 0.81 -25.61
N ASP A 628 23.75 2.01 -25.39
CA ASP A 628 22.52 2.48 -26.04
C ASP A 628 21.38 1.45 -25.94
N GLY A 629 21.35 0.73 -24.81
CA GLY A 629 20.39 -0.34 -24.52
C GLY A 629 20.67 -1.70 -25.18
N VAL A 630 21.72 -1.82 -26.00
CA VAL A 630 22.18 -3.09 -26.58
C VAL A 630 23.15 -3.78 -25.62
N GLN A 631 22.89 -5.04 -25.27
CA GLN A 631 23.74 -5.81 -24.37
C GLN A 631 25.09 -6.13 -25.01
N LEU A 632 26.17 -5.76 -24.30
CA LEU A 632 27.57 -6.02 -24.70
C LEU A 632 28.19 -7.21 -23.97
N GLY A 633 27.68 -7.53 -22.78
CA GLY A 633 28.14 -8.67 -21.99
C GLY A 633 27.47 -8.75 -20.63
N ASP A 634 27.68 -9.88 -19.97
CA ASP A 634 27.16 -10.17 -18.63
C ASP A 634 28.07 -11.17 -17.93
N GLY A 635 27.86 -11.36 -16.62
CA GLY A 635 28.59 -12.33 -15.83
C GLY A 635 28.26 -12.26 -14.35
N THR A 636 29.12 -12.86 -13.53
CA THR A 636 28.99 -12.90 -12.07
C THR A 636 30.07 -12.08 -11.38
N LEU A 637 29.77 -11.54 -10.21
CA LEU A 637 30.74 -10.96 -9.29
C LEU A 637 30.93 -11.90 -8.08
N PRO A 638 32.08 -11.86 -7.39
CA PRO A 638 32.21 -12.47 -6.08
C PRO A 638 31.16 -11.88 -5.13
N THR A 639 30.46 -12.74 -4.39
CA THR A 639 29.58 -12.30 -3.30
C THR A 639 30.44 -11.67 -2.20
N PRO A 640 30.20 -10.41 -1.81
CA PRO A 640 30.94 -9.79 -0.71
C PRO A 640 30.64 -10.47 0.63
N ASP A 641 31.67 -10.69 1.43
CA ASP A 641 31.56 -11.17 2.81
C ASP A 641 31.24 -9.96 3.71
N LEU A 642 29.94 -9.70 3.93
CA LEU A 642 29.42 -8.56 4.68
C LEU A 642 28.39 -9.02 5.70
N GLY A 643 28.64 -8.74 6.97
CA GLY A 643 27.64 -8.85 8.03
C GLY A 643 26.53 -7.80 7.92
N PRO A 644 25.48 -7.90 8.74
CA PRO A 644 24.38 -6.93 8.79
C PRO A 644 24.87 -5.50 9.02
N GLY A 645 24.41 -4.53 8.24
CA GLY A 645 24.81 -3.12 8.32
C GLY A 645 26.21 -2.79 7.80
N GLU A 646 27.00 -3.78 7.36
CA GLU A 646 28.35 -3.56 6.84
C GLU A 646 28.35 -3.14 5.36
N ARG A 647 29.39 -2.40 4.96
CA ARG A 647 29.57 -1.95 3.57
C ARG A 647 31.01 -2.13 3.11
N THR A 648 31.21 -2.39 1.82
CA THR A 648 32.54 -2.47 1.20
C THR A 648 32.52 -1.96 -0.23
N GLU A 649 33.71 -1.71 -0.79
CA GLU A 649 33.90 -1.44 -2.21
C GLU A 649 34.50 -2.65 -2.91
N ILE A 650 33.86 -3.10 -3.99
CA ILE A 650 34.37 -4.20 -4.84
C ILE A 650 34.81 -3.65 -6.20
N PRO A 651 35.89 -4.16 -6.81
CA PRO A 651 36.32 -3.70 -8.12
C PRO A 651 35.28 -4.02 -9.19
N LEU A 652 35.12 -3.11 -10.15
CA LEU A 652 34.34 -3.40 -11.35
C LEU A 652 34.93 -4.63 -12.08
N PRO A 653 34.09 -5.46 -12.72
CA PRO A 653 34.60 -6.53 -13.57
C PRO A 653 35.49 -5.92 -14.66
N LEU A 654 36.54 -6.63 -15.08
CA LEU A 654 37.33 -6.22 -16.25
C LEU A 654 36.43 -6.33 -17.50
N LEU A 655 35.80 -5.21 -17.87
CA LEU A 655 34.94 -5.08 -19.04
C LEU A 655 35.80 -5.08 -20.31
N ARG A 656 36.31 -6.24 -20.72
CA ARG A 656 36.98 -6.39 -22.02
C ARG A 656 35.92 -6.46 -23.12
N THR A 657 35.56 -5.32 -23.69
CA THR A 657 34.83 -5.28 -24.96
C THR A 657 35.77 -5.78 -26.06
N GLY A 658 35.46 -6.90 -26.70
CA GLY A 658 36.33 -7.57 -27.68
C GLY A 658 36.56 -6.84 -29.01
N THR A 659 36.45 -5.52 -29.06
CA THR A 659 36.69 -4.69 -30.26
C THR A 659 37.23 -3.32 -29.84
N ASP A 660 38.49 -3.04 -30.19
CA ASP A 660 39.18 -1.76 -30.00
C ASP A 660 38.67 -0.64 -30.94
N ASP A 661 37.40 -0.64 -31.39
CA ASP A 661 36.96 0.25 -32.48
C ASP A 661 35.54 0.85 -32.38
N VAL A 662 34.95 0.99 -31.18
CA VAL A 662 33.69 1.75 -31.06
C VAL A 662 33.68 2.52 -29.73
N SER A 663 34.08 3.80 -29.76
CA SER A 663 34.18 4.70 -28.61
C SER A 663 32.97 5.65 -28.43
N GLU A 664 31.91 5.47 -29.20
CA GLU A 664 30.72 6.33 -29.20
C GLU A 664 29.50 5.58 -28.60
N GLY A 665 28.69 6.28 -27.79
CA GLY A 665 27.45 5.76 -27.20
C GLY A 665 27.42 5.72 -25.66
N GLU A 666 26.22 5.71 -25.07
CA GLU A 666 26.00 5.74 -23.62
C GLU A 666 26.05 4.33 -23.03
N SER A 667 26.97 4.06 -22.11
CA SER A 667 27.18 2.72 -21.53
C SER A 667 26.69 2.62 -20.09
N TRP A 668 25.93 1.58 -19.78
CA TRP A 668 25.32 1.34 -18.47
C TRP A 668 25.67 -0.05 -17.94
N LEU A 669 26.21 -0.10 -16.72
CA LEU A 669 26.40 -1.33 -15.96
C LEU A 669 25.25 -1.51 -14.99
N THR A 670 24.54 -2.62 -15.09
CA THR A 670 23.55 -3.04 -14.08
C THR A 670 24.11 -4.21 -13.30
N VAL A 671 24.10 -4.12 -11.97
CA VAL A 671 24.49 -5.18 -11.04
C VAL A 671 23.27 -5.61 -10.25
N ARG A 672 23.06 -6.91 -10.07
CA ARG A 672 21.91 -7.48 -9.36
C ARG A 672 22.40 -8.37 -8.23
N ALA A 673 21.69 -8.33 -7.11
CA ALA A 673 21.78 -9.34 -6.06
C ALA A 673 20.55 -10.24 -6.18
N GLU A 674 20.79 -11.51 -6.47
CA GLU A 674 19.77 -12.52 -6.73
C GLU A 674 19.81 -13.62 -5.66
N LEU A 675 18.67 -14.24 -5.36
CA LEU A 675 18.65 -15.43 -4.53
C LEU A 675 19.53 -16.53 -5.15
N ALA A 676 20.51 -17.02 -4.40
CA ALA A 676 21.43 -18.07 -4.84
C ALA A 676 20.80 -19.47 -4.82
N LYS A 677 19.68 -19.64 -4.08
CA LYS A 677 18.89 -20.85 -3.94
C LYS A 677 17.41 -20.47 -3.79
N PRO A 678 16.45 -21.35 -4.11
CA PRO A 678 15.04 -21.06 -3.85
C PRO A 678 14.76 -20.91 -2.35
N THR A 679 13.83 -20.03 -2.01
CA THR A 679 13.24 -19.85 -0.68
C THR A 679 11.78 -20.30 -0.70
N ALA A 680 11.07 -20.20 0.43
CA ALA A 680 9.64 -20.49 0.48
C ALA A 680 8.79 -19.54 -0.39
N TRP A 681 9.25 -18.30 -0.61
CA TRP A 681 8.49 -17.24 -1.28
C TRP A 681 8.94 -16.90 -2.70
N ALA A 682 10.14 -17.31 -3.10
CA ALA A 682 10.67 -17.04 -4.43
C ALA A 682 11.63 -18.12 -4.96
N PRO A 683 11.68 -18.31 -6.29
CA PRO A 683 12.64 -19.21 -6.91
C PRO A 683 14.08 -18.67 -6.84
N GLU A 684 15.05 -19.54 -7.12
CA GLU A 684 16.42 -19.13 -7.41
C GLU A 684 16.45 -18.09 -8.54
N GLY A 685 17.33 -17.09 -8.45
CA GLY A 685 17.46 -16.03 -9.45
C GLY A 685 16.48 -14.87 -9.29
N HIS A 686 15.57 -14.91 -8.31
CA HIS A 686 14.75 -13.75 -7.95
C HIS A 686 15.65 -12.58 -7.53
N VAL A 687 15.43 -11.41 -8.14
CA VAL A 687 16.21 -10.19 -7.90
C VAL A 687 15.73 -9.52 -6.62
N VAL A 688 16.57 -9.53 -5.59
CA VAL A 688 16.31 -8.88 -4.30
C VAL A 688 16.67 -7.39 -4.36
N ALA A 689 17.77 -7.07 -5.03
CA ALA A 689 18.26 -5.71 -5.17
C ALA A 689 19.02 -5.52 -6.48
N TRP A 690 19.14 -4.27 -6.94
CA TRP A 690 19.96 -3.97 -8.12
C TRP A 690 20.49 -2.54 -8.12
N GLY A 691 21.68 -2.32 -8.65
CA GLY A 691 22.25 -0.99 -8.89
C GLY A 691 22.51 -0.77 -10.37
N GLN A 692 22.38 0.46 -10.85
CA GLN A 692 22.75 0.82 -12.21
C GLN A 692 23.70 2.03 -12.21
N ILE A 693 24.85 1.89 -12.85
CA ILE A 693 25.92 2.90 -12.88
C ILE A 693 26.20 3.29 -14.34
N PRO A 694 26.20 4.60 -14.67
CA PRO A 694 26.69 5.06 -15.96
C PRO A 694 28.21 4.93 -16.01
N LEU A 695 28.75 4.34 -17.07
CA LEU A 695 30.19 4.25 -17.27
C LEU A 695 30.70 5.44 -18.08
N PRO A 696 31.91 5.97 -17.79
CA PRO A 696 32.50 7.05 -18.57
C PRO A 696 32.61 6.65 -20.05
N SER A 697 32.20 7.55 -20.94
CA SER A 697 32.46 7.50 -22.38
C SER A 697 33.50 8.57 -22.74
N ASP A 698 34.38 8.28 -23.71
CA ASP A 698 35.39 9.24 -24.20
C ASP A 698 34.79 10.35 -25.10
N GLY A 699 33.46 10.34 -25.31
CA GLY A 699 32.70 11.35 -26.05
C GLY A 699 31.49 11.87 -25.27
N GLU A 700 31.05 13.09 -25.59
CA GLU A 700 29.75 13.61 -25.16
C GLU A 700 28.62 12.66 -25.63
N PRO A 701 27.58 12.44 -24.82
CA PRO A 701 26.40 11.70 -25.28
C PRO A 701 25.90 12.30 -26.59
N ALA A 702 25.63 11.47 -27.59
CA ALA A 702 25.13 11.93 -28.88
C ALA A 702 23.81 12.68 -28.67
N ARG A 703 23.85 14.01 -28.75
CA ARG A 703 22.66 14.86 -28.73
C ARG A 703 22.13 14.99 -30.15
N ALA A 704 20.80 14.98 -30.28
CA ALA A 704 20.19 15.18 -31.59
C ALA A 704 20.48 16.59 -32.11
N THR A 705 21.31 16.69 -33.14
CA THR A 705 21.62 17.92 -33.88
C THR A 705 21.26 17.75 -35.36
N LEU A 706 21.04 18.86 -36.05
CA LEU A 706 20.93 18.87 -37.52
C LEU A 706 22.32 18.98 -38.15
N ASP A 707 22.42 18.58 -39.42
CA ASP A 707 23.61 18.86 -40.22
C ASP A 707 23.75 20.36 -40.54
N ALA A 708 24.96 20.81 -40.87
CA ALA A 708 25.30 22.22 -40.95
C ALA A 708 24.57 23.02 -42.06
N SER A 709 23.98 22.36 -43.05
CA SER A 709 23.26 23.00 -44.16
C SER A 709 21.76 23.07 -43.89
N LEU A 710 21.31 24.16 -43.25
CA LEU A 710 19.89 24.42 -43.05
C LEU A 710 19.20 24.85 -44.35
N LEU A 711 17.94 24.45 -44.51
CA LEU A 711 17.11 24.83 -45.67
C LEU A 711 16.18 26.01 -45.35
N ALA A 712 15.97 26.87 -46.35
CA ALA A 712 14.99 27.95 -46.29
C ALA A 712 13.55 27.41 -46.33
N ALA A 713 12.63 28.09 -45.63
CA ALA A 713 11.21 27.75 -45.71
C ALA A 713 10.58 28.32 -47.00
N ASP A 714 9.94 27.46 -47.80
CA ASP A 714 9.19 27.86 -48.99
C ASP A 714 7.73 28.19 -48.61
N ALA A 715 7.40 29.49 -48.63
CA ALA A 715 6.06 30.01 -48.35
C ALA A 715 5.30 30.47 -49.61
N THR A 716 5.72 30.06 -50.81
CA THR A 716 5.09 30.48 -52.07
C THR A 716 3.74 29.78 -52.33
N GLY A 717 3.60 28.54 -51.86
CA GLY A 717 2.40 27.69 -52.04
C GLY A 717 1.27 27.93 -51.05
N ALA A 718 0.24 27.07 -51.10
CA ALA A 718 -0.90 27.12 -50.16
C ALA A 718 -0.53 26.67 -48.72
N ARG A 719 0.60 25.98 -48.58
CA ARG A 719 1.23 25.53 -47.32
C ARG A 719 2.67 26.06 -47.29
N ILE A 720 3.28 26.11 -46.12
CA ILE A 720 4.73 26.36 -45.99
C ILE A 720 5.43 25.00 -46.02
N ALA A 721 6.43 24.85 -46.89
CA ALA A 721 7.27 23.65 -46.96
C ALA A 721 8.64 23.95 -46.33
N LEU A 722 9.14 23.04 -45.51
CA LEU A 722 10.48 23.12 -44.92
C LEU A 722 11.07 21.70 -44.93
N GLY A 723 11.85 21.39 -45.98
CA GLY A 723 12.33 20.03 -46.23
C GLY A 723 11.17 19.03 -46.30
N PRO A 724 11.16 17.96 -45.48
CA PRO A 724 10.10 16.95 -45.49
C PRO A 724 8.83 17.41 -44.75
N ALA A 725 8.85 18.57 -44.10
CA ALA A 725 7.76 19.05 -43.25
C ALA A 725 6.79 19.98 -43.99
N ARG A 726 5.51 19.87 -43.66
CA ARG A 726 4.43 20.71 -44.20
C ARG A 726 3.73 21.47 -43.09
N PHE A 727 3.56 22.78 -43.25
CA PHE A 727 2.90 23.63 -42.27
C PHE A 727 1.69 24.37 -42.87
N ASP A 728 0.69 24.63 -42.04
CA ASP A 728 -0.39 25.55 -42.36
C ASP A 728 0.17 26.97 -42.51
N ARG A 729 -0.14 27.63 -43.62
CA ARG A 729 0.41 28.94 -43.95
C ARG A 729 -0.03 30.06 -43.00
N ASN A 730 -1.23 29.96 -42.45
CA ASN A 730 -1.83 31.02 -41.64
C ASN A 730 -1.51 30.85 -40.15
N THR A 731 -1.45 29.61 -39.69
CA THR A 731 -1.25 29.31 -38.26
C THR A 731 0.17 28.88 -37.93
N GLY A 732 0.97 28.47 -38.93
CA GLY A 732 2.31 27.89 -38.73
C GLY A 732 2.28 26.50 -38.08
N ARG A 733 1.12 25.84 -38.06
CA ARG A 733 0.93 24.53 -37.44
C ARG A 733 1.52 23.45 -38.34
N LEU A 734 2.31 22.53 -37.79
CA LEU A 734 2.81 21.37 -38.51
C LEU A 734 1.62 20.44 -38.87
N LEU A 735 1.57 20.04 -40.13
CA LEU A 735 0.51 19.21 -40.72
C LEU A 735 0.99 17.77 -40.99
N GLY A 736 2.30 17.55 -40.96
CA GLY A 736 2.89 16.25 -41.26
C GLY A 736 4.36 16.34 -41.65
N LEU A 737 5.00 15.17 -41.68
CA LEU A 737 6.43 14.97 -41.96
C LEU A 737 6.58 13.77 -42.91
N GLY A 738 7.24 13.96 -44.06
CA GLY A 738 7.29 12.92 -45.09
C GLY A 738 5.87 12.55 -45.57
N ASP A 739 5.56 11.29 -45.75
CA ASP A 739 4.20 10.87 -46.16
C ASP A 739 3.19 10.80 -45.00
N HIS A 740 3.62 11.12 -43.78
CA HIS A 740 2.81 11.01 -42.58
C HIS A 740 2.06 12.30 -42.26
N GLU A 741 0.76 12.21 -41.95
CA GLU A 741 -0.08 13.31 -41.47
C GLU A 741 -0.42 13.12 -40.00
N PHE A 742 -0.30 14.18 -39.20
CA PHE A 742 -0.62 14.19 -37.77
C PHE A 742 -0.86 15.63 -37.29
N ASP A 743 -1.41 15.80 -36.08
CA ASP A 743 -1.57 17.10 -35.43
C ASP A 743 -0.55 17.28 -34.30
N GLY A 744 -0.06 18.50 -34.13
CA GLY A 744 0.89 18.88 -33.10
C GLY A 744 2.20 19.39 -33.68
N PRO A 745 3.09 19.91 -32.83
CA PRO A 745 2.94 19.97 -31.38
C PRO A 745 2.12 21.15 -30.92
N ARG A 746 1.52 21.04 -29.72
CA ARG A 746 0.94 22.17 -28.97
C ARG A 746 1.50 22.18 -27.57
N LEU A 747 1.79 23.37 -27.02
CA LEU A 747 2.20 23.49 -25.62
C LEU A 747 1.12 22.90 -24.72
N ASP A 748 1.49 21.97 -23.85
CA ASP A 748 0.62 21.44 -22.81
C ASP A 748 1.21 21.73 -21.43
N LEU A 749 0.33 22.07 -20.49
CA LEU A 749 0.67 22.52 -19.14
C LEU A 749 -0.09 21.77 -18.04
N TRP A 750 -0.98 20.84 -18.43
CA TRP A 750 -1.93 20.18 -17.56
C TRP A 750 -1.80 18.65 -17.63
N ARG A 751 -2.36 17.95 -16.65
CA ARG A 751 -2.53 16.48 -16.65
C ARG A 751 -3.89 16.14 -16.08
N ALA A 752 -4.42 14.97 -16.42
CA ALA A 752 -5.57 14.41 -15.72
C ALA A 752 -5.23 14.24 -14.23
N PRO A 753 -5.92 14.91 -13.28
CA PRO A 753 -5.52 14.92 -11.88
C PRO A 753 -5.37 13.52 -11.29
N THR A 754 -4.26 13.28 -10.61
CA THR A 754 -4.10 12.10 -9.75
C THR A 754 -4.99 12.25 -8.51
N ASP A 755 -5.19 11.17 -7.75
CA ASP A 755 -5.82 11.26 -6.41
C ASP A 755 -5.10 12.28 -5.52
N ASN A 756 -3.76 12.29 -5.59
CA ASN A 756 -2.92 13.23 -4.87
C ASN A 756 -3.08 14.69 -5.32
N ASP A 757 -3.37 14.96 -6.60
CA ASP A 757 -3.63 16.32 -7.08
C ASP A 757 -4.98 16.87 -6.60
N LEU A 758 -5.94 15.99 -6.29
CA LEU A 758 -7.28 16.31 -5.79
C LEU A 758 -7.32 16.52 -4.27
N ALA A 759 -6.17 16.34 -3.61
CA ALA A 759 -5.97 16.54 -2.19
C ALA A 759 -6.57 17.83 -1.64
N TRP A 760 -7.00 17.77 -0.38
CA TRP A 760 -7.50 18.90 0.39
C TRP A 760 -6.37 19.79 0.94
N SER A 761 -5.20 19.21 1.21
CA SER A 761 -4.01 19.88 1.77
C SER A 761 -3.22 20.69 0.73
N GLN A 762 -2.92 20.08 -0.41
CA GLN A 762 -2.22 20.68 -1.55
C GLN A 762 -3.12 20.59 -2.79
N ARG A 763 -3.93 21.61 -3.00
CA ARG A 763 -5.03 21.62 -3.99
C ARG A 763 -4.55 21.93 -5.41
N ASP A 764 -3.59 21.15 -5.92
CA ASP A 764 -2.98 21.34 -7.24
C ASP A 764 -4.02 21.32 -8.38
N ALA A 765 -4.92 20.33 -8.38
CA ALA A 765 -5.97 20.22 -9.40
C ALA A 765 -6.92 21.44 -9.38
N ALA A 766 -7.31 21.91 -8.19
CA ALA A 766 -8.13 23.11 -8.06
C ALA A 766 -7.35 24.35 -8.52
N TYR A 767 -6.05 24.42 -8.22
CA TYR A 767 -5.18 25.49 -8.68
C TYR A 767 -5.14 25.53 -10.21
N TRP A 768 -4.94 24.40 -10.87
CA TRP A 768 -4.88 24.31 -12.34
C TRP A 768 -6.23 24.63 -12.99
N LYS A 769 -7.33 24.09 -12.44
CA LYS A 769 -8.69 24.32 -12.95
C LYS A 769 -9.11 25.79 -12.86
N ALA A 770 -8.77 26.47 -11.78
CA ALA A 770 -9.03 27.91 -11.63
C ALA A 770 -8.28 28.76 -12.68
N ARG A 771 -7.14 28.27 -13.18
CA ARG A 771 -6.34 28.86 -14.27
C ARG A 771 -6.75 28.37 -15.66
N GLY A 772 -7.68 27.42 -15.74
CA GLY A 772 -8.19 26.83 -16.98
C GLY A 772 -7.15 26.03 -17.76
N LEU A 773 -6.14 25.46 -17.07
CA LEU A 773 -5.08 24.70 -17.73
C LEU A 773 -5.60 23.44 -18.43
N ASP A 774 -6.74 22.90 -17.98
CA ASP A 774 -7.49 21.79 -18.57
C ASP A 774 -8.14 22.12 -19.93
N ARG A 775 -8.15 23.40 -20.33
CA ARG A 775 -8.91 23.91 -21.49
C ARG A 775 -8.17 25.01 -22.24
N LEU A 776 -6.85 24.87 -22.36
CA LEU A 776 -6.00 25.81 -23.08
C LEU A 776 -6.47 26.02 -24.53
N ARG A 777 -6.36 27.25 -25.00
CA ARG A 777 -6.56 27.65 -26.39
C ARG A 777 -5.27 28.24 -26.91
N HIS A 778 -4.92 27.88 -28.14
CA HIS A 778 -3.70 28.33 -28.80
C HIS A 778 -4.05 29.34 -29.89
N ARG A 779 -3.44 30.53 -29.82
CA ARG A 779 -3.60 31.58 -30.82
C ARG A 779 -2.25 31.90 -31.43
N THR A 780 -2.09 31.67 -32.73
CA THR A 780 -0.92 32.13 -33.48
C THR A 780 -0.80 33.66 -33.38
N VAL A 781 0.37 34.12 -32.99
CA VAL A 781 0.78 35.52 -32.90
C VAL A 781 1.51 35.93 -34.17
N SER A 782 2.46 35.11 -34.64
CA SER A 782 3.19 35.33 -35.88
C SER A 782 3.64 34.01 -36.52
N VAL A 783 3.80 34.05 -37.84
CA VAL A 783 4.41 33.00 -38.67
C VAL A 783 5.44 33.69 -39.57
N GLN A 784 6.70 33.34 -39.42
CA GLN A 784 7.83 34.02 -40.05
C GLN A 784 8.78 33.00 -40.69
N PRO A 785 8.59 32.68 -41.98
CA PRO A 785 9.59 31.93 -42.75
C PRO A 785 10.81 32.82 -43.04
N ASP A 786 12.01 32.24 -42.97
CA ASP A 786 13.28 32.89 -43.29
C ASP A 786 14.24 31.95 -44.04
N GLU A 787 15.46 32.42 -44.32
CA GLU A 787 16.48 31.67 -45.08
C GLU A 787 17.00 30.44 -44.33
N GLU A 788 16.79 30.37 -43.01
CA GLU A 788 17.33 29.32 -42.14
C GLU A 788 16.22 28.40 -41.59
N GLY A 789 14.94 28.70 -41.83
CA GLY A 789 13.82 27.90 -41.32
C GLY A 789 12.50 28.66 -41.16
N LEU A 790 11.72 28.28 -40.14
CA LEU A 790 10.40 28.84 -39.85
C LEU A 790 10.26 29.15 -38.35
N THR A 791 9.90 30.39 -38.01
CA THR A 791 9.60 30.81 -36.64
C THR A 791 8.09 31.02 -36.46
N VAL A 792 7.50 30.34 -35.47
CA VAL A 792 6.07 30.45 -35.16
C VAL A 792 5.90 30.84 -33.69
N VAL A 793 5.22 31.96 -33.43
CA VAL A 793 4.92 32.39 -32.07
C VAL A 793 3.45 32.14 -31.79
N VAL A 794 3.16 31.47 -30.67
CA VAL A 794 1.81 31.07 -30.25
C VAL A 794 1.58 31.56 -28.83
N ARG A 795 0.41 32.15 -28.57
CA ARG A 795 -0.05 32.41 -27.21
C ARG A 795 -1.03 31.33 -26.77
N SER A 796 -0.71 30.64 -25.68
CA SER A 796 -1.52 29.59 -25.06
C SER A 796 -2.18 30.13 -23.79
N ALA A 797 -3.51 30.19 -23.75
CA ALA A 797 -4.25 30.62 -22.56
C ALA A 797 -5.69 30.10 -22.57
N ALA A 798 -6.31 30.02 -21.40
CA ALA A 798 -7.70 29.61 -21.27
C ALA A 798 -8.67 30.79 -21.49
N ALA A 799 -9.92 30.49 -21.79
CA ALA A 799 -10.97 31.51 -21.75
C ALA A 799 -11.20 32.01 -20.32
N ALA A 800 -11.50 33.30 -20.16
CA ALA A 800 -11.74 33.97 -18.87
C ALA A 800 -10.56 34.02 -17.90
N THR A 801 -9.33 33.80 -18.38
CA THR A 801 -8.10 34.02 -17.60
C THR A 801 -7.17 34.98 -18.34
N ASP A 802 -6.35 35.73 -17.59
CA ASP A 802 -5.34 36.63 -18.14
C ASP A 802 -3.93 36.01 -18.17
N CYS A 803 -3.71 34.95 -17.38
CA CYS A 803 -2.51 34.13 -17.40
C CYS A 803 -2.43 33.24 -18.66
N GLY A 804 -1.21 32.84 -19.00
CA GLY A 804 -0.92 31.92 -20.09
C GLY A 804 0.58 31.85 -20.38
N TYR A 805 0.92 31.35 -21.55
CA TYR A 805 2.29 31.25 -22.05
C TYR A 805 2.41 31.85 -23.45
N LEU A 806 3.56 32.46 -23.73
CA LEU A 806 4.00 32.81 -25.07
C LEU A 806 5.08 31.80 -25.48
N THR A 807 4.84 31.08 -26.57
CA THR A 807 5.70 29.99 -27.03
C THR A 807 6.21 30.30 -28.42
N THR A 808 7.52 30.29 -28.59
CA THR A 808 8.21 30.40 -29.87
C THR A 808 8.70 29.03 -30.29
N TYR A 809 8.18 28.53 -31.41
CA TYR A 809 8.65 27.33 -32.08
C TYR A 809 9.58 27.76 -33.22
N ARG A 810 10.87 27.43 -33.10
CA ARG A 810 11.85 27.58 -34.17
C ARG A 810 12.05 26.25 -34.85
N TRP A 811 11.60 26.16 -36.10
CA TRP A 811 11.69 24.99 -36.95
C TRP A 811 12.84 25.12 -37.95
N GLU A 812 13.63 24.06 -38.05
CA GLU A 812 14.79 23.97 -38.94
C GLU A 812 14.92 22.56 -39.50
N THR A 813 15.58 22.39 -40.65
CA THR A 813 15.75 21.07 -41.26
C THR A 813 17.06 20.99 -42.04
N ASP A 814 17.61 19.77 -42.11
CA ASP A 814 18.77 19.38 -42.92
C ASP A 814 18.38 18.51 -44.12
N GLU A 815 17.15 18.66 -44.65
CA GLU A 815 16.52 17.83 -45.70
C GLU A 815 15.89 16.52 -45.22
N HIS A 816 16.45 15.88 -44.20
CA HIS A 816 15.98 14.56 -43.73
C HIS A 816 15.30 14.61 -42.37
N ARG A 817 15.80 15.46 -41.47
CA ARG A 817 15.33 15.61 -40.09
C ARG A 817 14.73 16.99 -39.89
N LEU A 818 13.74 17.08 -39.01
CA LEU A 818 13.09 18.33 -38.64
C LEU A 818 13.36 18.63 -37.16
N ARG A 819 14.06 19.72 -36.88
CA ARG A 819 14.30 20.20 -35.52
C ARG A 819 13.25 21.22 -35.12
N VAL A 820 12.79 21.14 -33.87
CA VAL A 820 12.02 22.19 -33.21
C VAL A 820 12.72 22.60 -31.92
N HIS A 821 13.16 23.86 -31.86
CA HIS A 821 13.52 24.49 -30.60
C HIS A 821 12.31 25.24 -30.06
N VAL A 822 11.94 24.96 -28.82
CA VAL A 822 10.81 25.57 -28.13
C VAL A 822 11.33 26.48 -27.04
N HIS A 823 11.07 27.77 -27.17
CA HIS A 823 11.19 28.72 -26.06
C HIS A 823 9.79 29.09 -25.58
N THR A 824 9.49 28.89 -24.31
CA THR A 824 8.17 29.20 -23.75
C THR A 824 8.30 30.00 -22.47
N GLU A 825 7.54 31.09 -22.34
CA GLU A 825 7.59 31.98 -21.17
C GLU A 825 6.19 32.31 -20.65
N PRO A 826 6.01 32.40 -19.31
CA PRO A 826 4.73 32.75 -18.72
C PRO A 826 4.39 34.23 -19.00
N VAL A 827 3.13 34.50 -19.33
CA VAL A 827 2.59 35.84 -19.52
C VAL A 827 1.32 36.04 -18.72
N GLY A 828 1.00 37.29 -18.38
CA GLY A 828 -0.15 37.63 -17.55
C GLY A 828 0.09 37.41 -16.06
N HIS A 829 -0.97 37.48 -15.25
CA HIS A 829 -0.87 37.38 -13.81
C HIS A 829 -1.04 35.94 -13.31
N TRP A 830 -0.03 35.40 -12.65
CA TRP A 830 -0.08 34.09 -11.99
C TRP A 830 -0.18 34.28 -10.47
N PRO A 831 -1.36 34.06 -9.86
CA PRO A 831 -1.52 34.17 -8.42
C PRO A 831 -0.69 33.11 -7.68
N GLN A 832 -0.17 33.48 -6.50
CA GLN A 832 0.45 32.54 -5.57
C GLN A 832 -0.56 31.47 -5.14
N ARG A 833 -0.04 30.34 -4.67
CA ARG A 833 -0.86 29.27 -4.11
C ARG A 833 -1.33 29.61 -2.70
N GLU A 834 -2.51 29.11 -2.37
CA GLU A 834 -3.08 29.12 -1.01
C GLU A 834 -3.21 27.67 -0.55
N ASP A 835 -2.07 27.00 -0.41
CA ASP A 835 -1.99 25.66 0.16
C ASP A 835 -2.26 25.73 1.67
N VAL A 836 -2.97 24.74 2.19
CA VAL A 836 -3.39 24.68 3.60
C VAL A 836 -2.90 23.34 4.15
N PHE A 837 -1.59 23.16 4.21
CA PHE A 837 -1.03 22.05 4.98
C PHE A 837 -0.58 22.56 6.33
N GLY A 838 -1.10 21.94 7.40
CA GLY A 838 -0.90 22.36 8.78
C GLY A 838 0.51 22.09 9.35
N GLU A 839 1.41 21.52 8.54
CA GLU A 839 2.76 21.15 8.94
C GLU A 839 3.82 21.71 7.97
N PRO A 840 5.06 21.93 8.45
CA PRO A 840 6.14 22.38 7.59
C PRO A 840 6.51 21.29 6.56
N MET A 841 6.50 21.67 5.28
CA MET A 841 7.01 20.87 4.14
C MET A 841 8.53 21.00 3.96
N VAL A 842 9.13 22.02 4.57
CA VAL A 842 10.56 22.34 4.46
C VAL A 842 11.18 22.26 5.85
N ASP A 843 12.32 21.60 5.92
CA ASP A 843 13.08 21.49 7.13
C ASP A 843 13.78 22.81 7.51
N ALA A 844 13.47 23.32 8.71
CA ALA A 844 13.95 24.60 9.22
C ALA A 844 15.46 24.63 9.54
N ASP A 845 16.13 23.48 9.66
CA ASP A 845 17.58 23.43 9.90
C ASP A 845 18.41 23.29 8.61
N LEU A 846 17.77 23.32 7.43
CA LEU A 846 18.50 23.42 6.17
C LEU A 846 19.34 24.71 6.13
N PRO A 847 20.44 24.73 5.34
CA PRO A 847 21.20 25.96 5.10
C PRO A 847 20.26 27.12 4.76
N PRO A 848 20.45 28.34 5.32
CA PRO A 848 19.46 29.43 5.20
C PRO A 848 19.02 29.76 3.77
N GLU A 849 19.95 29.68 2.81
CA GLU A 849 19.66 29.91 1.38
C GLU A 849 18.79 28.79 0.79
N GLU A 850 19.08 27.53 1.12
CA GLU A 850 18.31 26.36 0.69
C GLU A 850 16.91 26.36 1.32
N TYR A 851 16.82 26.64 2.63
CA TYR A 851 15.55 26.79 3.34
C TYR A 851 14.66 27.86 2.69
N ALA A 852 15.23 29.05 2.44
CA ALA A 852 14.50 30.16 1.84
C ALA A 852 14.01 29.82 0.42
N GLU A 853 14.83 29.14 -0.38
CA GLU A 853 14.46 28.72 -1.73
C GLU A 853 13.35 27.66 -1.71
N LEU A 854 13.47 26.61 -0.90
CA LEU A 854 12.43 25.58 -0.82
C LEU A 854 11.11 26.14 -0.25
N LEU A 855 11.17 27.05 0.71
CA LEU A 855 9.97 27.72 1.24
C LEU A 855 9.29 28.62 0.20
N ARG A 856 10.08 29.26 -0.67
CA ARG A 856 9.56 30.01 -1.82
C ARG A 856 8.89 29.08 -2.82
N ARG A 857 9.53 27.95 -3.17
CA ARG A 857 8.98 26.93 -4.08
C ARG A 857 7.69 26.32 -3.58
N ASP A 858 7.61 26.07 -2.28
CA ASP A 858 6.41 25.52 -1.62
C ASP A 858 5.17 26.40 -1.86
N LYS A 859 5.32 27.71 -2.03
CA LYS A 859 4.16 28.61 -2.25
C LYS A 859 4.00 29.04 -3.71
N ALA A 860 4.95 28.68 -4.57
CA ALA A 860 5.02 29.16 -5.93
C ALA A 860 3.85 28.64 -6.79
N PRO A 861 3.38 29.43 -7.77
CA PRO A 861 2.49 28.96 -8.82
C PRO A 861 2.99 27.65 -9.45
N SER A 862 2.11 26.63 -9.56
CA SER A 862 2.47 25.32 -10.10
C SER A 862 1.84 25.02 -11.46
N LEU A 863 2.48 24.09 -12.17
CA LEU A 863 2.01 23.49 -13.42
C LEU A 863 2.11 21.96 -13.29
N ALA A 864 1.30 21.22 -14.05
CA ALA A 864 1.42 19.76 -14.10
C ALA A 864 2.61 19.30 -14.96
N ARG A 865 2.86 20.02 -16.07
CA ARG A 865 3.95 19.76 -17.01
C ARG A 865 4.34 21.03 -17.77
N ILE A 866 5.49 21.00 -18.43
CA ILE A 866 5.81 21.89 -19.55
C ILE A 866 6.27 20.97 -20.67
N GLY A 867 5.45 20.85 -21.71
CA GLY A 867 5.70 19.88 -22.76
C GLY A 867 4.87 20.10 -24.02
N LEU A 868 4.91 19.12 -24.90
CA LEU A 868 4.22 19.15 -26.19
C LEU A 868 3.24 17.98 -26.30
N HIS A 869 2.00 18.30 -26.66
CA HIS A 869 0.96 17.35 -27.01
C HIS A 869 0.85 17.19 -28.54
N TRP A 870 0.70 15.93 -28.97
CA TRP A 870 0.54 15.50 -30.36
C TRP A 870 -0.67 14.57 -30.49
N GLU A 871 -1.36 14.62 -31.63
CA GLU A 871 -2.37 13.63 -32.02
C GLU A 871 -1.85 12.89 -33.26
N LEU A 872 -1.40 11.65 -33.04
CA LEU A 872 -0.87 10.78 -34.07
C LEU A 872 -1.95 9.82 -34.58
N PRO A 873 -1.79 9.21 -35.77
CA PRO A 873 -2.72 8.20 -36.26
C PRO A 873 -2.89 7.03 -35.27
N GLY A 874 -4.14 6.58 -35.07
CA GLY A 874 -4.50 5.55 -34.09
C GLY A 874 -3.87 4.17 -34.33
N GLU A 875 -3.40 3.92 -35.55
CA GLU A 875 -2.66 2.72 -35.96
C GLU A 875 -1.21 2.70 -35.46
N TRP A 876 -0.62 3.84 -35.10
CA TRP A 876 0.75 3.93 -34.57
C TRP A 876 0.84 3.50 -33.11
N SER A 877 0.50 2.25 -32.86
CA SER A 877 0.28 1.69 -31.53
C SER A 877 1.52 1.08 -30.88
N ARG A 878 2.67 1.03 -31.58
CA ARG A 878 3.90 0.43 -31.06
C ARG A 878 4.90 1.51 -30.69
N VAL A 879 5.36 1.46 -29.44
CA VAL A 879 6.31 2.43 -28.86
C VAL A 879 7.62 1.73 -28.51
N SER A 880 8.74 2.29 -28.95
CA SER A 880 10.09 1.90 -28.50
C SER A 880 10.80 3.13 -27.96
N TRP A 881 11.53 3.04 -26.86
CA TRP A 881 12.28 4.18 -26.32
C TRP A 881 13.58 3.76 -25.65
N PHE A 882 14.57 4.64 -25.71
CA PHE A 882 15.77 4.55 -24.88
C PHE A 882 15.68 5.62 -23.78
N GLY A 883 15.49 5.18 -22.54
CA GLY A 883 15.22 6.05 -21.39
C GLY A 883 14.96 5.24 -20.13
N ALA A 884 14.34 5.85 -19.12
CA ALA A 884 13.94 5.13 -17.91
C ALA A 884 12.73 4.21 -18.17
N GLY A 885 12.72 3.03 -17.55
CA GLY A 885 11.64 2.06 -17.66
C GLY A 885 11.92 0.74 -16.90
N PRO A 886 11.11 -0.31 -17.13
CA PRO A 886 10.03 -0.38 -18.13
C PRO A 886 8.72 0.31 -17.70
N GLY A 887 8.49 0.44 -16.38
CA GLY A 887 7.30 1.06 -15.80
C GLY A 887 7.29 2.58 -15.86
N GLU A 888 6.24 3.19 -15.31
CA GLU A 888 6.16 4.64 -15.18
C GLU A 888 7.10 5.22 -14.12
N SER A 889 7.42 6.49 -14.25
CA SER A 889 8.29 7.23 -13.32
C SER A 889 7.96 8.72 -13.33
N TYR A 890 8.06 9.35 -12.17
CA TYR A 890 7.88 10.78 -11.92
C TYR A 890 9.04 11.32 -11.08
N PRO A 891 9.25 12.65 -10.98
CA PRO A 891 10.40 13.22 -10.28
C PRO A 891 10.66 12.71 -8.86
N ASP A 892 9.60 12.37 -8.13
CA ASP A 892 9.62 11.88 -6.74
C ASP A 892 9.21 10.41 -6.58
N SER A 893 9.09 9.67 -7.70
CA SER A 893 8.80 8.23 -7.77
C SER A 893 9.46 7.65 -9.03
N ARG A 894 10.76 7.34 -8.96
CA ARG A 894 11.60 6.97 -10.11
C ARG A 894 12.71 5.96 -9.82
N GLN A 895 12.90 5.54 -8.57
CA GLN A 895 13.98 4.64 -8.17
C GLN A 895 13.89 3.29 -8.88
N ALA A 896 12.69 2.77 -9.12
CA ALA A 896 12.45 1.49 -9.80
C ALA A 896 12.67 1.53 -11.31
N ALA A 897 12.79 2.71 -11.91
CA ALA A 897 12.99 2.87 -13.34
C ALA A 897 14.49 2.89 -13.67
N ARG A 898 14.93 1.94 -14.51
CA ARG A 898 16.32 1.86 -14.99
C ARG A 898 16.44 2.40 -16.40
N VAL A 899 17.60 2.93 -16.76
CA VAL A 899 17.89 3.32 -18.14
C VAL A 899 18.09 2.08 -19.00
N GLY A 900 17.41 2.01 -20.14
CA GLY A 900 17.49 0.89 -21.06
C GLY A 900 16.68 1.11 -22.33
N LEU A 901 16.75 0.15 -23.25
CA LEU A 901 15.91 0.12 -24.45
C LEU A 901 14.67 -0.73 -24.18
N PHE A 902 13.51 -0.10 -24.26
CA PHE A 902 12.22 -0.72 -23.95
C PHE A 902 11.29 -0.65 -25.16
N ARG A 903 10.30 -1.55 -25.18
CA ARG A 903 9.24 -1.62 -26.19
C ARG A 903 7.93 -1.99 -25.52
N ALA A 904 6.84 -1.35 -25.95
CA ALA A 904 5.50 -1.60 -25.47
C ALA A 904 4.48 -1.17 -26.55
N SER A 905 3.29 -1.75 -26.52
CA SER A 905 2.11 -1.16 -27.15
C SER A 905 1.61 0.05 -26.35
N VAL A 906 0.81 0.92 -26.96
CA VAL A 906 0.17 2.04 -26.26
C VAL A 906 -0.69 1.56 -25.07
N GLU A 907 -1.31 0.38 -25.18
CA GLU A 907 -2.07 -0.27 -24.11
C GLU A 907 -1.18 -0.67 -22.94
N GLU A 908 -0.05 -1.32 -23.21
CA GLU A 908 0.92 -1.75 -22.18
C GLU A 908 1.61 -0.57 -21.48
N LEU A 909 1.53 0.64 -22.04
CA LEU A 909 2.02 1.85 -21.37
C LEU A 909 1.08 2.35 -20.27
N GLN A 910 -0.19 1.93 -20.26
CA GLN A 910 -1.17 2.39 -19.29
C GLN A 910 -1.07 1.61 -17.98
N THR A 911 -1.21 2.31 -16.86
CA THR A 911 -1.48 1.70 -15.55
C THR A 911 -2.99 1.72 -15.30
N PRO A 912 -3.63 0.56 -15.06
CA PRO A 912 -5.09 0.48 -14.94
C PRO A 912 -5.57 0.81 -13.51
N TYR A 913 -5.26 2.02 -13.03
CA TYR A 913 -5.80 2.52 -11.75
C TYR A 913 -7.33 2.42 -11.74
N VAL A 914 -7.91 2.01 -10.60
CA VAL A 914 -9.35 1.79 -10.46
C VAL A 914 -10.14 3.03 -10.89
N ARG A 915 -9.76 4.21 -10.37
CA ARG A 915 -10.16 5.49 -10.95
C ARG A 915 -9.11 5.94 -11.97
N PRO A 916 -9.49 6.11 -13.26
CA PRO A 916 -8.56 6.61 -14.26
C PRO A 916 -8.00 8.00 -13.89
N GLN A 917 -6.71 8.19 -14.14
CA GLN A 917 -5.92 9.40 -13.81
C GLN A 917 -4.62 9.43 -14.63
N ASP A 918 -3.83 10.52 -14.57
CA ASP A 918 -2.52 10.57 -15.26
C ASP A 918 -1.62 9.41 -14.83
N ASN A 919 -1.08 8.70 -15.82
CA ASN A 919 -0.28 7.48 -15.66
C ASN A 919 0.62 7.27 -16.89
N GLY A 920 1.60 6.38 -16.83
CA GLY A 920 2.34 5.98 -18.02
C GLY A 920 3.51 6.89 -18.43
N ASN A 921 3.86 7.91 -17.62
CA ASN A 921 5.03 8.76 -17.89
C ASN A 921 6.33 7.95 -17.86
N ARG A 922 7.20 8.11 -18.85
CA ARG A 922 8.55 7.55 -18.90
C ARG A 922 9.55 8.69 -18.83
N SER A 923 10.40 8.70 -17.80
CA SER A 923 11.40 9.76 -17.57
C SER A 923 12.69 9.52 -18.36
N ASP A 924 13.55 10.54 -18.40
CA ASP A 924 14.91 10.48 -18.91
C ASP A 924 15.02 9.86 -20.32
N VAL A 925 14.08 10.16 -21.21
CA VAL A 925 14.04 9.62 -22.57
C VAL A 925 15.02 10.40 -23.45
N ARG A 926 15.89 9.67 -24.15
CA ARG A 926 16.80 10.21 -25.17
C ARG A 926 16.12 10.23 -26.53
N TRP A 927 15.45 9.13 -26.88
CA TRP A 927 14.65 9.01 -28.09
C TRP A 927 13.49 8.05 -27.90
N ALA A 928 12.44 8.26 -28.70
CA ALA A 928 11.26 7.40 -28.80
C ALA A 928 10.85 7.19 -30.27
N GLU A 929 10.33 6.02 -30.59
CA GLU A 929 9.71 5.69 -31.87
C GLU A 929 8.25 5.30 -31.61
N VAL A 930 7.32 5.90 -32.34
CA VAL A 930 5.89 5.59 -32.30
C VAL A 930 5.46 5.22 -33.72
N VAL A 931 5.18 3.95 -33.94
CA VAL A 931 5.03 3.35 -35.28
C VAL A 931 3.84 2.40 -35.35
N ASP A 932 3.38 2.13 -36.57
CA ASP A 932 2.45 1.05 -36.88
C ASP A 932 3.11 -0.33 -36.87
N ASP A 933 2.34 -1.35 -37.24
CA ASP A 933 2.81 -2.73 -37.34
C ASP A 933 3.83 -2.96 -38.48
N GLU A 934 3.87 -2.08 -39.48
CA GLU A 934 4.82 -2.13 -40.61
C GLU A 934 6.11 -1.34 -40.31
N GLY A 935 6.16 -0.64 -39.17
CA GLY A 935 7.29 0.19 -38.73
C GLY A 935 7.27 1.59 -39.32
N ALA A 936 6.18 2.00 -39.98
CA ALA A 936 6.00 3.37 -40.44
C ALA A 936 5.51 4.26 -39.29
N GLY A 937 6.06 5.47 -39.18
CA GLY A 937 5.66 6.40 -38.14
C GLY A 937 6.69 7.48 -37.87
N LEU A 938 6.90 7.80 -36.60
CA LEU A 938 7.72 8.93 -36.16
C LEU A 938 8.79 8.49 -35.16
N ARG A 939 10.04 8.92 -35.41
CA ARG A 939 11.11 8.95 -34.41
C ARG A 939 11.27 10.36 -33.86
N ILE A 940 11.38 10.46 -32.53
CA ILE A 940 11.55 11.71 -31.78
C ILE A 940 12.81 11.57 -30.94
N GLU A 941 13.72 12.52 -31.05
CA GLU A 941 15.00 12.54 -30.35
C GLU A 941 15.14 13.87 -29.62
N GLY A 942 15.58 13.83 -28.36
CA GLY A 942 15.82 15.03 -27.58
C GLY A 942 17.26 15.54 -27.78
N ALA A 943 17.43 16.87 -27.87
CA ALA A 943 18.75 17.44 -27.61
C ALA A 943 19.07 17.41 -26.11
N GLU A 944 18.03 17.55 -25.29
CA GLU A 944 17.99 17.27 -23.86
C GLU A 944 17.14 16.01 -23.57
N LEU A 945 17.24 15.47 -22.36
CA LEU A 945 16.31 14.42 -21.91
C LEU A 945 14.89 14.96 -21.85
N PHE A 946 13.91 14.15 -22.25
CA PHE A 946 12.49 14.46 -22.18
C PHE A 946 11.70 13.33 -21.54
N ASN A 947 10.41 13.55 -21.29
CA ASN A 947 9.48 12.56 -20.75
C ASN A 947 8.47 12.15 -21.82
N LEU A 948 8.06 10.89 -21.81
CA LEU A 948 7.19 10.30 -22.83
C LEU A 948 5.94 9.71 -22.19
N ALA A 949 4.77 10.02 -22.73
CA ALA A 949 3.52 9.29 -22.47
C ALA A 949 2.69 9.16 -23.76
N ALA A 950 2.03 8.03 -23.98
CA ALA A 950 1.17 7.83 -25.15
C ALA A 950 -0.12 7.10 -24.74
N ARG A 951 -1.29 7.56 -25.20
CA ARG A 951 -2.61 7.01 -24.80
C ARG A 951 -3.61 7.01 -25.96
N ARG A 952 -4.69 6.21 -25.86
CA ARG A 952 -5.80 6.20 -26.84
C ARG A 952 -6.88 7.25 -26.58
N TRP A 953 -6.74 8.02 -25.51
CA TRP A 953 -7.71 9.01 -25.08
C TRP A 953 -6.99 10.27 -24.60
N SER A 954 -7.66 11.42 -24.71
CA SER A 954 -7.14 12.68 -24.19
C SER A 954 -7.14 12.70 -22.66
N ASP A 955 -6.29 13.55 -22.07
CA ASP A 955 -6.26 13.78 -20.62
C ASP A 955 -7.60 14.26 -20.07
N ARG A 956 -8.43 14.93 -20.89
CA ARG A 956 -9.78 15.35 -20.47
C ARG A 956 -10.72 14.16 -20.34
N HIS A 957 -10.70 13.21 -21.27
CA HIS A 957 -11.48 11.98 -21.13
C HIS A 957 -11.00 11.16 -19.93
N LEU A 958 -9.68 11.14 -19.70
CA LEU A 958 -9.08 10.47 -18.55
C LEU A 958 -9.55 11.07 -17.21
N ALA A 959 -9.65 12.40 -17.12
CA ALA A 959 -10.11 13.10 -15.92
C ALA A 959 -11.64 13.06 -15.70
N GLU A 960 -12.43 12.87 -16.76
CA GLU A 960 -13.89 12.79 -16.70
C GLU A 960 -14.39 11.36 -16.35
N ALA A 961 -13.56 10.34 -16.57
CA ALA A 961 -13.89 8.93 -16.32
C ALA A 961 -13.90 8.61 -14.82
N ARG A 962 -14.92 7.87 -14.38
CA ARG A 962 -15.00 7.31 -13.02
C ARG A 962 -14.37 5.92 -12.97
N HIS A 963 -14.54 5.16 -14.03
CA HIS A 963 -14.06 3.78 -14.18
C HIS A 963 -13.36 3.60 -15.52
N GLY A 964 -12.48 2.61 -15.63
CA GLY A 964 -11.82 2.27 -16.90
C GLY A 964 -12.82 1.96 -18.04
N THR A 965 -14.02 1.46 -17.70
CA THR A 965 -15.10 1.19 -18.66
C THR A 965 -15.73 2.48 -19.24
N ASP A 966 -15.54 3.65 -18.64
CA ASP A 966 -15.98 4.93 -19.20
C ASP A 966 -15.08 5.38 -20.38
N LEU A 967 -13.88 4.82 -20.49
CA LEU A 967 -12.92 5.16 -21.54
C LEU A 967 -13.21 4.38 -22.83
N SER A 968 -13.18 5.10 -23.95
CA SER A 968 -13.30 4.54 -25.30
C SER A 968 -12.13 4.99 -26.14
N ALA A 969 -11.50 4.06 -26.85
CA ALA A 969 -10.39 4.36 -27.75
C ALA A 969 -10.82 5.36 -28.84
N GLY A 970 -10.09 6.47 -28.95
CA GLY A 970 -10.26 7.44 -30.02
C GLY A 970 -9.54 7.03 -31.31
N PRO A 971 -9.75 7.79 -32.41
CA PRO A 971 -9.06 7.56 -33.68
C PRO A 971 -7.59 8.00 -33.70
N ALA A 972 -7.11 8.61 -32.61
CA ALA A 972 -5.76 9.16 -32.49
C ALA A 972 -5.05 8.61 -31.27
N ILE A 973 -3.72 8.52 -31.35
CA ILE A 973 -2.84 8.38 -30.20
C ILE A 973 -2.49 9.76 -29.69
N HIS A 974 -2.83 10.04 -28.42
CA HIS A 974 -2.41 11.24 -27.71
C HIS A 974 -1.01 11.01 -27.15
N LEU A 975 -0.02 11.58 -27.82
CA LEU A 975 1.38 11.52 -27.42
C LEU A 975 1.77 12.80 -26.68
N HIS A 976 2.53 12.65 -25.59
CA HIS A 976 3.14 13.73 -24.84
C HIS A 976 4.67 13.57 -24.88
N THR A 977 5.35 14.67 -25.20
CA THR A 977 6.81 14.79 -25.11
C THR A 977 7.13 15.98 -24.22
N ASP A 978 7.35 15.71 -22.93
CA ASP A 978 7.42 16.75 -21.91
C ASP A 978 8.86 17.06 -21.51
N HIS A 979 9.23 18.35 -21.51
CA HIS A 979 10.53 18.79 -21.01
C HIS A 979 10.66 18.51 -19.50
N VAL A 980 9.58 18.75 -18.76
CA VAL A 980 9.51 18.53 -17.32
C VAL A 980 8.07 18.26 -16.90
N VAL A 981 7.89 17.40 -15.91
CA VAL A 981 6.61 17.07 -15.28
C VAL A 981 6.70 17.35 -13.77
N GLN A 982 5.56 17.59 -13.12
CA GLN A 982 5.46 17.70 -11.67
C GLN A 982 5.58 16.31 -11.01
N GLY A 983 6.08 16.27 -9.76
CA GLY A 983 5.96 15.09 -8.91
C GLY A 983 4.51 14.66 -8.65
N VAL A 984 4.34 13.51 -7.99
CA VAL A 984 3.04 12.93 -7.65
C VAL A 984 2.71 13.05 -6.17
N GLY A 985 3.71 13.07 -5.27
CA GLY A 985 3.52 13.16 -3.83
C GLY A 985 2.64 12.03 -3.26
N SER A 986 2.10 12.25 -2.06
CA SER A 986 1.08 11.40 -1.44
C SER A 986 -0.01 12.28 -0.83
N GLY A 987 -0.48 13.28 -1.60
CA GLY A 987 -1.35 14.35 -1.10
C GLY A 987 -2.76 13.91 -0.71
N ALA A 988 -3.26 12.76 -1.19
CA ALA A 988 -4.59 12.26 -0.85
C ALA A 988 -4.76 12.17 0.68
N VAL A 989 -3.75 11.62 1.37
CA VAL A 989 -3.54 11.74 2.81
C VAL A 989 -2.06 11.94 3.11
N GLY A 990 -1.73 13.05 3.77
CA GLY A 990 -0.36 13.40 4.16
C GLY A 990 0.30 14.43 3.25
N PRO A 991 1.64 14.39 3.08
CA PRO A 991 2.35 15.39 2.31
C PRO A 991 2.06 15.25 0.82
N GLY A 992 1.69 16.35 0.16
CA GLY A 992 1.72 16.41 -1.30
C GLY A 992 3.15 16.49 -1.85
N VAL A 993 3.32 17.01 -3.06
CA VAL A 993 4.62 17.07 -3.73
C VAL A 993 5.60 17.91 -2.91
N LEU A 994 6.74 17.32 -2.51
CA LEU A 994 7.76 18.06 -1.75
C LEU A 994 8.29 19.24 -2.59
N PRO A 995 8.66 20.38 -1.97
CA PRO A 995 9.06 21.60 -2.68
C PRO A 995 10.17 21.43 -3.72
N ARG A 996 11.09 20.48 -3.53
CA ARG A 996 12.18 20.17 -4.47
C ARG A 996 11.69 19.53 -5.78
N TYR A 997 10.52 18.89 -5.77
CA TYR A 997 9.91 18.18 -6.91
C TYR A 997 8.74 18.94 -7.53
N ARG A 998 8.43 20.15 -7.03
CA ARG A 998 7.38 21.00 -7.60
C ARG A 998 7.82 21.60 -8.92
N LEU A 999 6.89 21.62 -9.86
CA LEU A 999 7.08 22.31 -11.13
C LEU A 999 6.48 23.71 -11.05
N GLU A 1000 7.35 24.71 -10.97
CA GLU A 1000 6.96 26.12 -10.90
C GLU A 1000 6.60 26.68 -12.28
N VAL A 1001 5.76 27.72 -12.29
CA VAL A 1001 5.58 28.59 -13.46
C VAL A 1001 6.90 29.31 -13.76
N ARG A 1002 7.57 28.90 -14.83
CA ARG A 1002 8.86 29.45 -15.28
C ARG A 1002 9.01 29.44 -16.80
N PRO A 1003 9.95 30.21 -17.38
CA PRO A 1003 10.40 30.01 -18.74
C PRO A 1003 11.08 28.64 -18.92
N ALA A 1004 11.00 28.08 -20.12
CA ALA A 1004 11.70 26.86 -20.49
C ALA A 1004 12.16 26.89 -21.95
N ASP A 1005 13.31 26.25 -22.19
CA ASP A 1005 13.95 26.07 -23.49
C ASP A 1005 14.28 24.60 -23.65
N PHE A 1006 13.84 23.99 -24.76
CA PHE A 1006 14.13 22.59 -25.06
C PHE A 1006 14.01 22.31 -26.56
N THR A 1007 14.70 21.27 -27.03
CA THR A 1007 14.75 20.92 -28.46
C THR A 1007 14.42 19.46 -28.71
N LEU A 1008 13.60 19.23 -29.73
CA LEU A 1008 13.33 17.90 -30.28
C LEU A 1008 13.75 17.84 -31.76
N VAL A 1009 14.16 16.67 -32.20
CA VAL A 1009 14.43 16.33 -33.61
C VAL A 1009 13.50 15.21 -34.02
N LEU A 1010 12.83 15.39 -35.15
CA LEU A 1010 11.82 14.50 -35.69
C LEU A 1010 12.33 13.88 -36.98
N THR A 1011 12.13 12.57 -37.13
CA THR A 1011 12.44 11.83 -38.35
C THR A 1011 11.24 10.98 -38.74
N ALA A 1012 10.79 11.13 -40.00
CA ALA A 1012 9.76 10.25 -40.56
C ALA A 1012 10.36 8.87 -40.84
N LEU A 1013 9.74 7.82 -40.31
CA LEU A 1013 10.12 6.44 -40.53
C LEU A 1013 9.24 5.84 -41.64
N PRO A 1014 9.79 5.37 -42.76
CA PRO A 1014 9.01 4.66 -43.78
C PRO A 1014 8.69 3.23 -43.32
N ALA A 1015 7.65 2.63 -43.91
CA ALA A 1015 7.35 1.21 -43.72
C ALA A 1015 8.59 0.36 -44.03
N ARG A 1016 8.89 -0.63 -43.19
CA ARG A 1016 10.02 -1.55 -43.43
C ARG A 1016 9.70 -2.36 -44.67
N GLN A 1017 10.52 -2.23 -45.72
CA GLN A 1017 10.45 -3.15 -46.86
C GLN A 1017 10.77 -4.56 -46.33
N LEU A 1018 9.76 -5.44 -46.31
CA LEU A 1018 9.98 -6.86 -46.06
C LEU A 1018 11.01 -7.36 -47.08
N PRO A 1019 12.06 -8.11 -46.66
CA PRO A 1019 12.97 -8.69 -47.62
C PRO A 1019 12.15 -9.54 -48.59
N THR A 1020 12.21 -9.20 -49.87
CA THR A 1020 11.66 -10.05 -50.92
C THR A 1020 12.32 -11.41 -50.80
N SER A 1021 11.48 -12.42 -50.55
CA SER A 1021 11.78 -13.84 -50.37
C SER A 1021 12.95 -14.40 -51.17
#